data_AF-A0A1Y2EL01-F1
#
_entry.id   AF-A0A1Y2EL01-F1
#
_cell.length_a   1.000
_cell.length_b   1.000
_cell.length_c   1.000
_cell.angle_alpha   90.00
_cell.angle_beta   90.00
_cell.angle_gamma   90.00
#
_symmetry.space_group_name_H-M   'P 1'
#
loop_
_entity.id
_entity.type
_entity.pdbx_description
1 polymer ?
#
loop_
_entity_poly.entity_id
_entity_poly.type
_entity_poly.pdbx_seq_one_letter_code
_entity_poly.pdbx_strand_id
1 'polypeptide(L)'
;MLRTALRPTILGQPTTAARFLLSPSTSLSRSLSHSARRLERQPTFTTPIEPVKTYTAQDAAKPLPPTDLPVEDYASPLLHTASFFHQLFRYAVFTSVGIVLVGVGSVAAVHAWVEKVELAGGSIEGDAESDPEGWGEELEGWSGAWRGGGTDPRLGFFARAAIRGAWISQHWGGGIVASPVSQTQQALRTSNPTGNPFASSLGGTMIGGKSVEQPSLGTEVGDAGWRLAESYLVYALVRAEKKGVSLVFPEGHERGTPQSHPTSVTYTTTPGGGSGVDRAAVELEERLAGLRERIGGRYKLEEAREGWERIYYALSASAEPTGWETREKLRATRKLGELSARLALLWRAGTEERELEQSKAEGWLLGGLLPVLAKADRRTLDRSTLAEDSSSTFKKVASPISSFFAFWSRSHPSSTASSPTLSTIPTPSSPSTPLRPELSTLVNLLTTHDSTTSPLHPATYRSIIASLISLEAQLARQHSLPAAHALQSSSLHFTQLLLPHSPTTPTPLPTPTLSSSSTAIATASHALTHLHLATRTSVLSTHLAEVSLALRLPSTEAFSLSLLQGSINTTESVLHALESSPLLKVKSTGWSSSREKILGRAARQVQRDARVTGAMSANLVGLVHEMGPRATPSGWGRGKGKGKKEESEWYGGPAVAEAFYAKAMEFAKGDEGKSGEGEDVQGMRIAREGFERVRGKVLGEKKGTV
;
A
#
# COMPACT_ATOMS: atom_id res chain seq x y z
N MET A 1 -34.55 8.64 22.54
CA MET A 1 -34.99 7.26 22.84
C MET A 1 -34.21 6.36 21.89
N LEU A 2 -33.24 5.52 22.24
CA LEU A 2 -32.69 5.00 23.48
C LEU A 2 -31.23 5.49 23.68
N ARG A 3 -30.86 5.81 24.93
CA ARG A 3 -29.47 5.92 25.40
C ARG A 3 -29.21 4.69 26.26
N THR A 4 -28.31 3.81 25.83
CA THR A 4 -27.80 2.71 26.66
C THR A 4 -26.40 3.07 27.13
N ALA A 5 -26.30 3.20 28.45
CA ALA A 5 -25.09 3.49 29.19
C ALA A 5 -24.13 2.29 29.17
N LEU A 6 -22.85 2.54 28.87
CA LEU A 6 -21.76 1.61 29.18
C LEU A 6 -21.04 2.13 30.43
N ARG A 7 -21.24 1.40 31.54
CA ARG A 7 -20.45 1.52 32.77
C ARG A 7 -19.02 0.99 32.52
N PRO A 8 -18.00 1.58 33.15
CA PRO A 8 -16.65 1.01 33.14
C PRO A 8 -16.55 -0.14 34.14
N THR A 9 -16.14 -1.31 33.66
CA THR A 9 -15.79 -2.46 34.50
C THR A 9 -14.38 -2.24 35.05
N ILE A 10 -14.29 -1.89 36.33
CA ILE A 10 -13.07 -1.99 37.13
C ILE A 10 -13.01 -3.43 37.66
N LEU A 11 -11.97 -4.18 37.30
CA LEU A 11 -11.53 -5.37 38.04
C LEU A 11 -10.02 -5.49 37.93
N GLY A 12 -9.36 -5.44 39.09
CA GLY A 12 -7.96 -5.79 39.24
C GLY A 12 -7.78 -7.28 39.52
N GLN A 13 -6.66 -7.83 39.09
CA GLN A 13 -5.62 -8.45 39.93
C GLN A 13 -4.55 -9.11 39.03
N PRO A 14 -3.30 -9.24 39.49
CA PRO A 14 -2.19 -9.77 38.71
C PRO A 14 -2.16 -11.30 38.76
N THR A 15 -2.35 -11.97 37.62
CA THR A 15 -2.16 -13.43 37.51
C THR A 15 -0.84 -13.75 36.82
N THR A 16 0.04 -14.36 37.62
CA THR A 16 0.86 -15.55 37.33
C THR A 16 1.91 -15.46 36.22
N ALA A 17 3.17 -15.51 36.65
CA ALA A 17 4.35 -15.65 35.80
C ALA A 17 4.29 -16.89 34.91
N ALA A 18 4.28 -16.67 33.60
CA ALA A 18 4.48 -17.72 32.60
C ALA A 18 5.96 -18.11 32.55
N ARG A 19 6.25 -19.39 32.83
CA ARG A 19 7.57 -20.00 32.63
C ARG A 19 7.81 -20.21 31.14
N PHE A 20 8.74 -19.45 30.57
CA PHE A 20 9.30 -19.71 29.24
C PHE A 20 10.34 -20.83 29.35
N LEU A 21 10.02 -22.02 28.80
CA LEU A 21 11.02 -23.03 28.48
C LEU A 21 11.45 -22.82 27.03
N LEU A 22 12.59 -22.16 26.84
CA LEU A 22 13.26 -22.05 25.55
C LEU A 22 14.26 -23.21 25.44
N SER A 23 13.96 -24.20 24.60
CA SER A 23 14.94 -25.18 24.13
C SER A 23 15.57 -24.66 22.84
N PRO A 24 16.90 -24.48 22.76
CA PRO A 24 17.56 -24.16 21.50
C PRO A 24 17.83 -25.46 20.73
N SER A 25 17.10 -25.68 19.64
CA SER A 25 17.47 -26.66 18.61
C SER A 25 18.12 -25.94 17.44
N THR A 26 19.45 -25.87 17.43
CA THR A 26 20.25 -25.43 16.29
C THR A 26 20.79 -26.65 15.55
N SER A 27 20.02 -27.21 14.61
CA SER A 27 20.57 -28.15 13.62
C SER A 27 21.20 -27.36 12.47
N LEU A 28 22.45 -26.95 12.64
CA LEU A 28 23.34 -26.56 11.54
C LEU A 28 23.95 -27.84 10.97
N SER A 29 23.36 -28.39 9.90
CA SER A 29 23.99 -29.44 9.10
C SER A 29 25.11 -28.82 8.25
N ARG A 30 26.28 -28.60 8.87
CA ARG A 30 27.54 -28.40 8.15
C ARG A 30 28.09 -29.79 7.82
N SER A 31 28.14 -30.09 6.52
CA SER A 31 28.94 -31.17 5.95
C SER A 31 30.42 -30.91 6.28
N LEU A 32 30.90 -31.50 7.37
CA LEU A 32 32.33 -31.59 7.69
C LEU A 32 32.87 -32.86 7.05
N SER A 33 33.79 -32.67 6.12
CA SER A 33 34.64 -33.70 5.55
C SER A 33 35.35 -34.49 6.66
N HIS A 34 35.19 -35.81 6.59
CA HIS A 34 35.86 -36.77 7.45
C HIS A 34 37.39 -36.60 7.39
N SER A 35 37.98 -36.03 8.44
CA SER A 35 39.38 -36.25 8.79
C SER A 35 39.41 -37.27 9.92
N ALA A 36 39.63 -38.53 9.54
CA ALA A 36 39.82 -39.64 10.47
C ALA A 36 41.13 -39.44 11.25
N ARG A 37 41.07 -38.80 12.42
CA ARG A 37 42.13 -38.91 13.41
C ARG A 37 41.82 -40.12 14.29
N ARG A 38 42.62 -41.18 14.08
CA ARG A 38 42.86 -42.28 15.02
C ARG A 38 42.95 -41.74 16.45
N LEU A 39 41.97 -42.06 17.29
CA LEU A 39 42.09 -42.07 18.73
C LEU A 39 42.32 -43.51 19.15
N GLU A 40 43.59 -43.90 19.17
CA GLU A 40 44.05 -45.16 19.72
C GLU A 40 45.01 -44.82 20.85
N ARG A 41 44.46 -44.52 22.03
CA ARG A 41 45.18 -44.60 23.30
C ARG A 41 44.21 -45.17 24.32
N GLN A 42 44.41 -46.44 24.64
CA GLN A 42 43.84 -47.04 25.84
C GLN A 42 44.38 -46.29 27.07
N PRO A 43 43.58 -46.08 28.12
CA PRO A 43 44.09 -45.62 29.40
C PRO A 43 44.93 -46.74 30.01
N THR A 44 46.26 -46.60 29.96
CA THR A 44 47.17 -47.44 30.74
C THR A 44 46.99 -47.07 32.20
N PHE A 45 46.28 -47.91 32.96
CA PHE A 45 46.19 -47.81 34.42
C PHE A 45 47.52 -48.33 34.99
N THR A 46 48.55 -47.49 34.98
CA THR A 46 49.75 -47.73 35.78
C THR A 46 49.46 -47.29 37.20
N THR A 47 49.06 -48.22 38.06
CA THR A 47 49.24 -48.03 39.51
C THR A 47 50.73 -47.85 39.76
N PRO A 48 51.16 -46.79 40.47
CA PRO A 48 52.55 -46.68 40.89
C PRO A 48 52.91 -47.91 41.70
N ILE A 49 53.96 -48.63 41.28
CA ILE A 49 54.55 -49.72 42.04
C ILE A 49 55.15 -49.06 43.29
N GLU A 50 54.47 -49.20 44.43
CA GLU A 50 55.06 -48.84 45.70
C GLU A 50 56.30 -49.74 45.93
N PRO A 51 57.43 -49.17 46.38
CA PRO A 51 58.60 -49.96 46.72
C PRO A 51 58.22 -50.91 47.86
N VAL A 52 58.42 -52.21 47.64
CA VAL A 52 58.33 -53.25 48.67
C VAL A 52 59.25 -52.85 49.83
N LYS A 53 58.65 -52.37 50.92
CA LYS A 53 59.37 -52.17 52.19
C LYS A 53 59.70 -53.56 52.73
N THR A 54 60.96 -53.95 52.62
CA THR A 54 61.49 -55.16 53.26
C THR A 54 61.49 -54.92 54.77
N TYR A 55 60.48 -55.45 55.46
CA TYR A 55 60.43 -55.43 56.92
C TYR A 55 61.48 -56.42 57.45
N THR A 56 62.55 -55.90 58.05
CA THR A 56 63.48 -56.71 58.83
C THR A 56 62.81 -57.13 60.14
N ALA A 57 63.00 -58.40 60.53
CA ALA A 57 62.30 -59.08 61.63
C ALA A 57 62.66 -58.59 63.05
N GLN A 58 63.10 -57.33 63.21
CA GLN A 58 63.67 -56.80 64.45
C GLN A 58 62.81 -55.72 65.12
N ASP A 59 61.60 -55.45 64.60
CA ASP A 59 60.64 -54.49 65.17
C ASP A 59 59.36 -55.16 65.74
N ALA A 60 59.41 -56.46 66.06
CA ALA A 60 58.27 -57.23 66.58
C ALA A 60 57.87 -56.94 68.04
N ALA A 61 58.36 -55.84 68.65
CA ALA A 61 58.12 -55.50 70.06
C ALA A 61 57.71 -54.04 70.30
N LYS A 62 57.24 -53.32 69.28
CA LYS A 62 56.55 -52.04 69.48
C LYS A 62 55.03 -52.27 69.51
N PRO A 63 54.31 -51.77 70.53
CA PRO A 63 52.86 -51.82 70.54
C PRO A 63 52.36 -51.12 69.28
N LEU A 64 51.46 -51.78 68.54
CA LEU A 64 50.80 -51.21 67.38
C LEU A 64 50.23 -49.84 67.78
N PRO A 65 50.53 -48.75 67.04
CA PRO A 65 49.91 -47.47 67.31
C PRO A 65 48.38 -47.67 67.28
N PRO A 66 47.63 -46.99 68.17
CA PRO A 66 46.18 -47.12 68.21
C PRO A 66 45.66 -46.95 66.78
N THR A 67 44.94 -47.96 66.30
CA THR A 67 44.32 -48.05 64.98
C THR A 67 44.02 -46.65 64.43
N ASP A 68 44.85 -46.17 63.50
CA ASP A 68 44.55 -45.09 62.57
C ASP A 68 43.42 -45.61 61.67
N LEU A 69 42.23 -45.73 62.25
CA LEU A 69 41.01 -45.76 61.47
C LEU A 69 41.04 -44.44 60.71
N PRO A 70 41.02 -44.45 59.36
CA PRO A 70 40.97 -43.23 58.59
C PRO A 70 39.82 -42.42 59.19
N VAL A 71 40.14 -41.25 59.74
CA VAL A 71 39.11 -40.30 60.14
C VAL A 71 38.40 -39.98 58.84
N GLU A 72 37.32 -40.70 58.57
CA GLU A 72 36.53 -40.50 57.37
C GLU A 72 36.02 -39.08 57.47
N ASP A 73 36.60 -38.21 56.65
CA ASP A 73 36.31 -36.79 56.67
C ASP A 73 34.95 -36.58 55.98
N TYR A 74 33.88 -36.94 56.70
CA TYR A 74 32.49 -36.88 56.23
C TYR A 74 32.09 -35.45 55.83
N ALA A 75 32.86 -34.44 56.22
CA ALA A 75 32.68 -33.05 55.81
C ALA A 75 33.18 -32.77 54.39
N SER A 76 34.19 -33.49 53.89
CA SER A 76 34.80 -33.25 52.57
C SER A 76 33.81 -33.43 51.40
N PRO A 77 32.98 -34.48 51.35
CA PRO A 77 31.92 -34.61 50.33
C PRO A 77 30.88 -33.50 50.40
N LEU A 78 30.52 -33.04 51.61
CA LEU A 78 29.56 -31.95 51.80
C LEU A 78 30.12 -30.61 51.31
N LEU A 79 31.38 -30.31 51.61
CA LEU A 79 32.05 -29.11 51.11
C LEU A 79 32.21 -29.15 49.58
N HIS A 80 32.48 -30.32 49.00
CA HIS A 80 32.56 -30.50 47.55
C HIS A 80 31.19 -30.31 46.87
N THR A 81 30.11 -30.85 47.44
CA THR A 81 28.76 -30.62 46.90
C THR A 81 28.36 -29.15 47.04
N ALA A 82 28.62 -28.50 48.18
CA ALA A 82 28.33 -27.09 48.39
C ALA A 82 29.09 -26.19 47.40
N SER A 83 30.39 -26.45 47.17
CA SER A 83 31.18 -25.69 46.20
C SER A 83 30.71 -25.90 44.75
N PHE A 84 30.33 -27.13 44.40
CA PHE A 84 29.74 -27.44 43.10
C PHE A 84 28.40 -26.72 42.88
N PHE A 85 27.50 -26.73 43.87
CA PHE A 85 26.22 -26.01 43.79
C PHE A 85 26.41 -24.49 43.71
N HIS A 86 27.36 -23.94 44.46
CA HIS A 86 27.72 -22.52 44.36
C HIS A 86 28.21 -22.17 42.96
N GLN A 87 29.09 -22.99 42.38
CA GLN A 87 29.60 -22.78 41.03
C GLN A 87 28.50 -22.90 39.98
N LEU A 88 27.64 -23.91 40.08
CA LEU A 88 26.49 -24.10 39.20
C LEU A 88 25.51 -22.92 39.29
N PHE A 89 25.20 -22.46 40.50
CA PHE A 89 24.34 -21.30 40.73
C PHE A 89 24.94 -20.03 40.13
N ARG A 90 26.25 -19.78 40.33
CA ARG A 90 26.93 -18.64 39.71
C ARG A 90 26.85 -18.68 38.19
N TYR A 91 27.11 -19.83 37.57
CA TYR A 91 26.97 -19.96 36.11
C TYR A 91 25.52 -19.78 35.67
N ALA A 92 24.53 -20.33 36.38
CA ALA A 92 23.12 -20.13 36.08
C ALA A 92 22.69 -18.65 36.16
N VAL A 93 23.17 -17.91 37.16
CA VAL A 93 22.92 -16.47 37.28
C VAL A 93 23.63 -15.69 36.17
N PHE A 94 24.92 -15.93 35.91
CA PHE A 94 25.62 -15.22 34.84
C PHE A 94 25.06 -15.53 33.45
N THR A 95 24.67 -16.78 33.19
CA THR A 95 24.03 -17.16 31.91
C THR A 95 22.65 -16.55 31.78
N SER A 96 21.82 -16.57 32.82
CA SER A 96 20.49 -15.95 32.76
C SER A 96 20.58 -14.44 32.56
N VAL A 97 21.46 -13.73 33.29
CA VAL A 97 21.72 -12.30 33.07
C VAL A 97 22.25 -12.05 31.65
N GLY A 98 23.19 -12.89 31.19
CA GLY A 98 23.72 -12.81 29.82
C GLY A 98 22.64 -12.95 28.76
N ILE A 99 21.72 -13.91 28.90
CA ILE A 99 20.60 -14.11 27.98
C ILE A 99 19.68 -12.89 27.96
N VAL A 100 19.36 -12.32 29.14
CA VAL A 100 18.51 -11.11 29.23
C VAL A 100 19.20 -9.91 28.56
N LEU A 101 20.48 -9.69 28.83
CA LEU A 101 21.24 -8.57 28.26
C LEU A 101 21.36 -8.69 26.73
N VAL A 102 21.67 -9.90 26.23
CA VAL A 102 21.72 -10.15 24.78
C VAL A 102 20.34 -9.95 24.16
N GLY A 103 19.27 -10.47 24.77
CA GLY A 103 17.90 -10.30 24.29
C GLY A 103 17.47 -8.84 24.18
N VAL A 104 17.63 -8.06 25.26
CA VAL A 104 17.30 -6.63 25.29
C VAL A 104 18.18 -5.86 24.30
N GLY A 105 19.47 -6.16 24.25
CA GLY A 105 20.42 -5.56 23.32
C GLY A 105 20.04 -5.80 21.86
N SER A 106 19.67 -7.03 21.50
CA SER A 106 19.21 -7.39 20.15
C SER A 106 17.93 -6.63 19.76
N VAL A 107 16.95 -6.54 20.66
CA VAL A 107 15.71 -5.78 20.40
C VAL A 107 16.03 -4.30 20.16
N ALA A 108 16.85 -3.69 21.02
CA ALA A 108 17.25 -2.29 20.86
C ALA A 108 18.03 -2.06 19.56
N ALA A 109 18.93 -2.98 19.19
CA ALA A 109 19.71 -2.92 17.95
C ALA A 109 18.81 -3.00 16.70
N VAL A 110 17.84 -3.90 16.69
CA VAL A 110 16.85 -4.02 15.59
C VAL A 110 16.05 -2.72 15.45
N HIS A 111 15.52 -2.18 16.56
CA HIS A 111 14.79 -0.92 16.53
C HIS A 111 15.67 0.27 16.11
N ALA A 112 16.96 0.29 16.47
CA ALA A 112 17.89 1.32 16.02
C ALA A 112 18.18 1.20 14.52
N TRP A 113 18.34 -0.03 14.02
CA TRP A 113 18.53 -0.29 12.60
C TRP A 113 17.32 0.13 11.77
N VAL A 114 16.10 -0.22 12.19
CA VAL A 114 14.86 0.23 11.51
C VAL A 114 14.78 1.75 11.48
N GLU A 115 15.06 2.43 12.60
CA GLU A 115 15.05 3.90 12.66
C GLU A 115 16.04 4.54 11.67
N LYS A 116 17.25 3.99 11.58
CA LYS A 116 18.39 4.63 10.90
C LYS A 116 18.64 4.14 9.48
N VAL A 117 18.05 3.02 9.09
CA VAL A 117 18.27 2.40 7.77
C VAL A 117 16.97 2.38 6.98
N GLU A 118 15.91 1.80 7.56
CA GLU A 118 14.65 1.57 6.83
C GLU A 118 13.74 2.78 6.85
N LEU A 119 13.63 3.42 8.02
CA LEU A 119 12.86 4.63 8.23
C LEU A 119 13.66 5.88 7.94
N ALA A 120 14.97 5.80 7.73
CA ALA A 120 15.78 6.93 7.29
C ALA A 120 15.30 7.38 5.90
N GLY A 121 14.29 8.24 5.92
CA GLY A 121 13.85 9.00 4.78
C GLY A 121 15.02 9.82 4.23
N GLY A 122 14.89 10.22 2.97
CA GLY A 122 15.81 11.21 2.47
C GLY A 122 15.48 12.57 3.05
N SER A 123 16.46 13.18 3.72
CA SER A 123 16.37 14.59 4.10
C SER A 123 16.26 15.47 2.87
N ILE A 124 15.04 15.92 2.62
CA ILE A 124 14.70 17.06 1.75
C ILE A 124 14.23 18.21 2.65
N GLU A 125 14.77 18.31 3.86
CA GLU A 125 14.56 19.52 4.66
C GLU A 125 15.60 20.53 4.18
N GLY A 126 15.17 21.52 3.39
CA GLY A 126 15.96 22.72 3.11
C GLY A 126 15.94 23.21 1.66
N ASP A 127 16.01 22.31 0.67
CA ASP A 127 16.26 22.72 -0.71
C ASP A 127 15.11 22.29 -1.62
N ALA A 128 14.04 23.10 -1.68
CA ALA A 128 13.06 23.03 -2.78
C ALA A 128 13.77 23.06 -4.16
N GLU A 129 14.97 23.64 -4.21
CA GLU A 129 15.87 23.64 -5.36
C GLU A 129 16.34 22.23 -5.78
N SER A 130 16.43 21.28 -4.85
CA SER A 130 16.96 19.93 -5.12
C SER A 130 15.91 18.92 -5.57
N ASP A 131 14.64 19.13 -5.21
CA ASP A 131 13.50 18.32 -5.64
C ASP A 131 12.34 19.25 -6.03
N PRO A 132 12.49 20.04 -7.12
CA PRO A 132 11.49 21.02 -7.53
C PRO A 132 10.14 20.38 -7.90
N GLU A 133 10.15 19.08 -8.17
CA GLU A 133 8.97 18.30 -8.49
C GLU A 133 8.29 17.69 -7.24
N GLY A 134 8.95 17.74 -6.08
CA GLY A 134 8.50 17.21 -4.78
C GLY A 134 8.13 15.73 -4.79
N TRP A 135 8.95 14.89 -5.42
CA TRP A 135 8.82 13.42 -5.33
C TRP A 135 8.94 12.92 -3.89
N GLY A 136 9.83 13.51 -3.09
CA GLY A 136 9.97 13.07 -1.72
C GLY A 136 8.87 13.54 -0.78
N GLU A 137 8.12 14.58 -1.16
CA GLU A 137 6.93 14.95 -0.40
C GLU A 137 5.77 13.97 -0.59
N GLU A 138 5.74 13.24 -1.71
CA GLU A 138 4.73 12.20 -2.00
C GLU A 138 5.04 10.86 -1.33
N LEU A 139 6.27 10.68 -0.85
CA LEU A 139 6.62 9.46 -0.15
C LEU A 139 5.89 9.39 1.18
N GLU A 140 5.16 8.30 1.35
CA GLU A 140 4.49 7.98 2.60
C GLU A 140 5.51 7.94 3.74
N GLY A 141 5.32 8.81 4.73
CA GLY A 141 6.19 8.88 5.89
C GLY A 141 5.81 7.91 7.01
N TRP A 142 6.70 7.78 8.00
CA TRP A 142 6.45 7.08 9.26
C TRP A 142 6.54 8.07 10.43
N SER A 143 5.87 9.22 10.30
CA SER A 143 5.84 10.41 11.18
C SER A 143 6.98 11.42 11.02
N GLY A 144 8.17 10.98 10.61
CA GLY A 144 9.37 11.82 10.53
C GLY A 144 9.85 12.12 9.10
N ALA A 145 9.12 11.72 8.06
CA ALA A 145 9.62 11.84 6.68
C ALA A 145 9.88 13.31 6.30
N TRP A 146 9.01 14.21 6.74
CA TRP A 146 9.14 15.64 6.51
C TRP A 146 10.35 16.30 7.19
N ARG A 147 10.91 15.69 8.25
CA ARG A 147 12.15 16.12 8.93
C ARG A 147 13.40 15.43 8.39
N GLY A 148 13.27 14.84 7.21
CA GLY A 148 14.32 14.09 6.58
C GLY A 148 14.58 12.69 7.11
N GLY A 149 13.55 12.07 7.66
CA GLY A 149 13.52 10.64 7.95
C GLY A 149 13.41 10.28 9.42
N GLY A 150 13.36 8.98 9.67
CA GLY A 150 13.14 8.38 10.96
C GLY A 150 11.70 8.58 11.46
N THR A 151 11.58 8.55 12.78
CA THR A 151 10.33 8.86 13.50
C THR A 151 10.43 10.21 14.18
N ASP A 152 9.34 10.97 14.24
CA ASP A 152 9.33 12.31 14.85
C ASP A 152 9.74 12.23 16.34
N PRO A 153 10.82 12.93 16.76
CA PRO A 153 11.27 12.94 18.16
C PRO A 153 10.20 13.39 19.16
N ARG A 154 9.24 14.24 18.75
CA ARG A 154 8.15 14.77 19.62
C ARG A 154 7.22 13.68 20.13
N LEU A 155 7.11 12.56 19.43
CA LEU A 155 6.26 11.42 19.79
C LEU A 155 6.74 10.70 21.06
N GLY A 156 8.01 10.91 21.46
CA GLY A 156 8.63 10.24 22.60
C GLY A 156 9.00 8.78 22.33
N PHE A 157 9.79 8.20 23.24
CA PHE A 157 10.44 6.91 23.03
C PHE A 157 9.47 5.76 22.73
N PHE A 158 8.35 5.65 23.47
CA PHE A 158 7.42 4.54 23.33
C PHE A 158 6.61 4.57 22.03
N ALA A 159 6.13 5.74 21.61
CA ALA A 159 5.42 5.87 20.34
C ALA A 159 6.36 5.56 19.17
N ARG A 160 7.59 6.07 19.21
CA ARG A 160 8.64 5.76 18.20
C ARG A 160 8.99 4.28 18.19
N ALA A 161 9.10 3.63 19.34
CA ALA A 161 9.30 2.18 19.42
C ALA A 161 8.13 1.40 18.79
N ALA A 162 6.89 1.82 19.06
CA ALA A 162 5.71 1.21 18.47
C ALA A 162 5.64 1.39 16.95
N ILE A 163 5.92 2.57 16.41
CA ILE A 163 5.99 2.82 14.96
C ILE A 163 6.99 1.89 14.28
N ARG A 164 8.18 1.73 14.88
CA ARG A 164 9.20 0.78 14.39
C ARG A 164 8.73 -0.66 14.50
N GLY A 165 8.04 -1.01 15.59
CA GLY A 165 7.40 -2.32 15.76
C GLY A 165 6.32 -2.60 14.70
N ALA A 166 5.57 -1.58 14.31
CA ALA A 166 4.60 -1.67 13.23
C ALA A 166 5.28 -1.93 11.88
N TRP A 167 6.35 -1.18 11.57
CA TRP A 167 7.16 -1.42 10.38
C TRP A 167 7.70 -2.85 10.34
N ILE A 168 8.29 -3.32 11.45
CA ILE A 168 8.81 -4.69 11.60
C ILE A 168 7.71 -5.71 11.33
N SER A 169 6.56 -5.55 11.98
CA SER A 169 5.44 -6.49 11.86
C SER A 169 4.85 -6.53 10.45
N GLN A 170 4.84 -5.38 9.76
CA GLN A 170 4.35 -5.27 8.39
C GLN A 170 5.29 -5.91 7.37
N HIS A 171 6.62 -5.81 7.55
CA HIS A 171 7.59 -6.28 6.56
C HIS A 171 8.12 -7.68 6.86
N TRP A 172 8.28 -8.03 8.15
CA TRP A 172 8.82 -9.32 8.59
C TRP A 172 7.73 -10.27 9.09
N GLY A 173 6.48 -9.81 9.13
CA GLY A 173 5.35 -10.55 9.68
C GLY A 173 5.30 -10.50 11.21
N GLY A 174 4.26 -11.10 11.80
CA GLY A 174 4.05 -11.12 13.25
C GLY A 174 4.94 -12.11 14.01
N GLY A 175 5.77 -12.89 13.29
CA GLY A 175 6.53 -14.01 13.84
C GLY A 175 5.66 -15.10 14.47
N ILE A 176 6.29 -16.07 15.14
CA ILE A 176 5.62 -17.06 15.99
C ILE A 176 5.43 -16.45 17.39
N VAL A 177 4.87 -15.25 17.46
CA VAL A 177 4.37 -14.80 18.76
C VAL A 177 3.16 -15.68 19.03
N ALA A 178 3.35 -16.67 19.90
CA ALA A 178 2.30 -17.56 20.38
C ALA A 178 1.23 -16.70 21.05
N SER A 179 0.32 -16.14 20.24
CA SER A 179 -0.88 -15.49 20.74
C SER A 179 -1.75 -16.61 21.30
N PRO A 180 -1.95 -16.69 22.63
CA PRO A 180 -2.79 -17.74 23.23
C PRO A 180 -4.23 -17.66 22.72
N VAL A 181 -4.66 -16.49 22.23
CA VAL A 181 -5.97 -16.26 21.63
C VAL A 181 -6.11 -16.94 20.27
N SER A 182 -5.05 -16.94 19.45
CA SER A 182 -5.09 -17.56 18.12
C SER A 182 -5.10 -19.09 18.20
N GLN A 183 -4.37 -19.69 19.14
CA GLN A 183 -4.39 -21.15 19.33
C GLN A 183 -5.78 -21.67 19.72
N THR A 184 -6.54 -20.90 20.51
CA THR A 184 -7.89 -21.31 20.93
C THR A 184 -8.89 -21.27 19.76
N GLN A 185 -8.81 -20.25 18.88
CA GLN A 185 -9.68 -20.17 17.70
C GLN A 185 -9.30 -21.17 16.60
N GLN A 186 -8.00 -21.51 16.47
CA GLN A 186 -7.53 -22.50 15.50
C GLN A 186 -7.87 -23.93 15.95
N ALA A 187 -7.75 -24.23 17.26
CA ALA A 187 -8.17 -25.50 17.84
C ALA A 187 -9.68 -25.77 17.70
N LEU A 188 -10.52 -24.73 17.66
CA LEU A 188 -11.96 -24.85 17.42
C LEU A 188 -12.32 -25.07 15.93
N ARG A 189 -11.43 -24.75 14.99
CA ARG A 189 -11.71 -24.84 13.54
C ARG A 189 -11.12 -26.08 12.88
N THR A 190 -10.16 -26.76 13.50
CA THR A 190 -9.59 -27.99 12.95
C THR A 190 -10.07 -29.20 13.74
N SER A 191 -11.14 -29.84 13.30
CA SER A 191 -11.66 -31.10 13.87
C SER A 191 -10.80 -32.34 13.55
N ASN A 192 -9.52 -32.17 13.22
CA ASN A 192 -8.61 -33.25 12.85
C ASN A 192 -7.49 -33.37 13.92
N PRO A 193 -7.63 -34.26 14.92
CA PRO A 193 -6.74 -34.33 16.08
C PRO A 193 -5.37 -35.00 15.84
N THR A 194 -5.00 -35.29 14.59
CA THR A 194 -3.74 -35.98 14.25
C THR A 194 -2.63 -35.08 13.69
N GLY A 195 -2.84 -33.76 13.68
CA GLY A 195 -1.85 -32.79 13.22
C GLY A 195 -0.76 -32.52 14.28
N ASN A 196 0.48 -32.88 13.97
CA ASN A 196 1.66 -32.66 14.80
C ASN A 196 1.78 -31.17 15.24
N PRO A 197 1.72 -30.83 16.55
CA PRO A 197 1.65 -29.45 17.05
C PRO A 197 2.93 -28.63 16.79
N PHE A 198 4.00 -29.29 16.32
CA PHE A 198 5.26 -28.66 15.92
C PHE A 198 5.47 -28.59 14.40
N ALA A 199 4.55 -29.14 13.60
CA ALA A 199 4.65 -29.15 12.13
C ALA A 199 3.90 -28.00 11.45
N SER A 200 3.21 -27.13 12.21
CA SER A 200 2.80 -25.83 11.70
C SER A 200 4.07 -25.00 11.45
N SER A 201 4.51 -25.03 10.19
CA SER A 201 5.60 -24.24 9.60
C SER A 201 6.03 -23.07 10.48
N LEU A 202 7.27 -23.13 10.98
CA LEU A 202 7.96 -22.07 11.72
C LEU A 202 8.07 -20.74 10.94
N GLY A 203 7.63 -20.69 9.69
CA GLY A 203 7.24 -19.47 9.02
C GLY A 203 5.72 -19.42 8.93
N GLY A 204 5.08 -18.51 9.67
CA GLY A 204 3.76 -18.01 9.27
C GLY A 204 3.81 -17.69 7.78
N THR A 205 2.72 -17.91 7.05
CA THR A 205 2.67 -17.72 5.59
C THR A 205 3.37 -16.42 5.24
N MET A 206 4.58 -16.51 4.67
CA MET A 206 5.35 -15.31 4.37
C MET A 206 4.50 -14.46 3.45
N ILE A 207 4.49 -13.15 3.70
CA ILE A 207 3.85 -12.16 2.83
C ILE A 207 4.33 -12.45 1.39
N GLY A 208 3.42 -12.94 0.53
CA GLY A 208 3.74 -13.39 -0.83
C GLY A 208 3.56 -14.89 -1.13
N GLY A 209 3.13 -15.72 -0.17
CA GLY A 209 2.72 -17.10 -0.46
C GLY A 209 1.61 -17.15 -1.52
N LYS A 210 1.70 -18.09 -2.47
CA LYS A 210 0.85 -18.23 -3.69
C LYS A 210 -0.67 -18.33 -3.47
N SER A 211 -1.16 -18.25 -2.24
CA SER A 211 -2.57 -18.29 -1.86
C SER A 211 -3.20 -16.92 -1.59
N VAL A 212 -2.51 -15.82 -1.89
CA VAL A 212 -3.18 -14.52 -1.95
C VAL A 212 -3.92 -14.44 -3.28
N GLU A 213 -5.04 -15.16 -3.39
CA GLU A 213 -6.17 -14.54 -4.08
C GLU A 213 -6.30 -13.17 -3.42
N GLN A 214 -6.04 -12.10 -4.18
CA GLN A 214 -6.29 -10.74 -3.73
C GLN A 214 -7.60 -10.76 -2.95
N PRO A 215 -7.65 -10.21 -1.71
CA PRO A 215 -8.82 -10.31 -0.87
C PRO A 215 -10.03 -9.96 -1.72
N SER A 216 -10.74 -11.02 -2.12
CA SER A 216 -11.89 -10.87 -2.98
C SER A 216 -12.87 -10.04 -2.17
N LEU A 217 -13.65 -9.24 -2.88
CA LEU A 217 -14.48 -8.20 -2.31
C LEU A 217 -15.25 -8.66 -1.06
N GLY A 218 -14.67 -8.41 0.13
CA GLY A 218 -15.26 -8.73 1.43
C GLY A 218 -14.45 -9.64 2.36
N THR A 219 -13.41 -10.34 1.89
CA THR A 219 -12.59 -11.20 2.77
C THR A 219 -11.49 -10.41 3.47
N GLU A 220 -11.38 -10.54 4.79
CA GLU A 220 -10.25 -10.01 5.55
C GLU A 220 -8.99 -10.85 5.32
N VAL A 221 -7.85 -10.18 5.09
CA VAL A 221 -6.53 -10.82 5.11
C VAL A 221 -6.19 -11.17 6.56
N GLY A 222 -6.23 -12.46 6.87
CA GLY A 222 -5.96 -12.99 8.21
C GLY A 222 -4.47 -13.01 8.62
N ASP A 223 -3.63 -12.14 8.06
CA ASP A 223 -2.19 -12.12 8.36
C ASP A 223 -1.93 -11.48 9.74
N ALA A 224 -1.32 -12.26 10.63
CA ALA A 224 -0.99 -11.83 11.99
C ALA A 224 -0.04 -10.61 12.01
N GLY A 225 0.87 -10.47 11.04
CA GLY A 225 1.79 -9.35 10.96
C GLY A 225 1.08 -8.01 10.74
N TRP A 226 0.04 -8.02 9.90
CA TRP A 226 -0.77 -6.84 9.61
C TRP A 226 -1.59 -6.40 10.81
N ARG A 227 -2.23 -7.36 11.51
CA ARG A 227 -2.98 -7.07 12.73
C ARG A 227 -2.08 -6.56 13.86
N LEU A 228 -0.88 -7.13 13.98
CA LEU A 228 0.10 -6.66 14.96
C LEU A 228 0.59 -5.24 14.61
N ALA A 229 0.87 -4.97 13.34
CA ALA A 229 1.22 -3.62 12.88
C ALA A 229 0.11 -2.60 13.17
N GLU A 230 -1.16 -3.00 13.00
CA GLU A 230 -2.32 -2.16 13.32
C GLU A 230 -2.33 -1.80 14.81
N SER A 231 -2.17 -2.80 15.68
CA SER A 231 -2.16 -2.59 17.13
C SER A 231 -1.04 -1.64 17.58
N TYR A 232 0.14 -1.74 16.96
CA TYR A 232 1.26 -0.84 17.23
C TYR A 232 0.98 0.60 16.78
N LEU A 233 0.36 0.80 15.61
CA LEU A 233 0.01 2.14 15.12
C LEU A 233 -1.09 2.78 15.98
N VAL A 234 -2.11 2.02 16.38
CA VAL A 234 -3.14 2.50 17.32
C VAL A 234 -2.50 2.91 18.65
N TYR A 235 -1.59 2.10 19.19
CA TYR A 235 -0.85 2.45 20.41
C TYR A 235 0.03 3.69 20.21
N ALA A 236 0.68 3.83 19.06
CA ALA A 236 1.50 4.99 18.73
C ALA A 236 0.66 6.28 18.69
N LEU A 237 -0.52 6.26 18.05
CA LEU A 237 -1.43 7.42 17.98
C LEU A 237 -1.92 7.86 19.36
N VAL A 238 -2.36 6.92 20.21
CA VAL A 238 -2.79 7.24 21.59
C VAL A 238 -1.66 7.85 22.41
N ARG A 239 -0.41 7.46 22.16
CA ARG A 239 0.77 8.03 22.81
C ARG A 239 1.18 9.37 22.20
N ALA A 240 1.05 9.54 20.90
CA ALA A 240 1.29 10.77 20.17
C ALA A 240 0.34 11.89 20.65
N GLU A 241 -0.94 11.56 20.82
CA GLU A 241 -1.96 12.48 21.33
C GLU A 241 -1.62 12.99 22.73
N LYS A 242 -1.17 12.08 23.62
CA LYS A 242 -0.67 12.46 24.97
C LYS A 242 0.57 13.35 24.95
N LYS A 243 1.26 13.44 23.82
CA LYS A 243 2.40 14.32 23.59
C LYS A 243 2.05 15.58 22.78
N GLY A 244 0.76 15.80 22.51
CA GLY A 244 0.27 16.96 21.75
C GLY A 244 0.36 16.80 20.23
N VAL A 245 0.70 15.61 19.72
CA VAL A 245 0.68 15.30 18.28
C VAL A 245 -0.65 14.61 17.98
N SER A 246 -1.67 15.39 17.60
CA SER A 246 -3.03 14.91 17.32
C SER A 246 -3.63 15.62 16.11
N LEU A 247 -4.54 14.92 15.41
CA LEU A 247 -5.37 15.49 14.34
C LEU A 247 -6.58 16.26 14.89
N VAL A 248 -7.02 15.90 16.11
CA VAL A 248 -8.21 16.49 16.72
C VAL A 248 -7.79 17.83 17.32
N PHE A 249 -8.29 18.91 16.75
CA PHE A 249 -8.28 20.20 17.42
C PHE A 249 -9.03 20.02 18.73
N PRO A 250 -8.45 20.36 19.90
CA PRO A 250 -9.18 20.30 21.15
C PRO A 250 -10.32 21.32 21.10
N GLU A 251 -11.48 20.92 20.56
CA GLU A 251 -12.72 21.73 20.40
C GLU A 251 -13.32 22.20 21.74
N GLY A 252 -12.61 22.01 22.86
CA GLY A 252 -13.11 22.22 24.21
C GLY A 252 -12.36 23.23 25.07
N HIS A 253 -11.39 24.00 24.55
CA HIS A 253 -10.72 25.03 25.37
C HIS A 253 -11.31 26.45 25.26
N GLU A 254 -12.30 26.67 24.40
CA GLU A 254 -13.03 27.94 24.33
C GLU A 254 -14.51 27.77 24.68
N ARG A 255 -14.83 27.76 25.97
CA ARG A 255 -15.90 28.56 26.61
C ARG A 255 -16.11 28.11 28.06
N GLY A 256 -15.52 28.83 29.00
CA GLY A 256 -16.27 29.21 30.20
C GLY A 256 -15.87 28.61 31.54
N THR A 257 -14.71 27.98 31.71
CA THR A 257 -14.16 27.80 33.08
C THR A 257 -13.06 28.83 33.35
N PRO A 258 -13.36 29.94 34.05
CA PRO A 258 -12.34 30.79 34.65
C PRO A 258 -11.70 30.01 35.81
N GLN A 259 -10.81 29.08 35.52
CA GLN A 259 -9.94 28.49 36.52
C GLN A 259 -8.54 29.05 36.34
N SER A 260 -8.25 29.97 37.25
CA SER A 260 -6.96 30.55 37.58
C SER A 260 -5.92 29.46 37.91
N HIS A 261 -5.26 28.90 36.90
CA HIS A 261 -3.91 28.38 37.07
C HIS A 261 -3.11 28.52 35.77
N PRO A 262 -2.11 29.42 35.72
CA PRO A 262 -1.24 29.59 34.57
C PRO A 262 -0.17 28.49 34.61
N THR A 263 -0.53 27.27 34.26
CA THR A 263 0.44 26.37 33.62
C THR A 263 0.18 26.49 32.15
N SER A 264 0.72 27.56 31.54
CA SER A 264 0.82 27.63 30.09
C SER A 264 1.68 26.44 29.67
N VAL A 265 1.04 25.32 29.36
CA VAL A 265 1.60 24.37 28.43
C VAL A 265 1.64 25.17 27.14
N THR A 266 2.74 25.88 26.95
CA THR A 266 3.13 26.45 25.68
C THR A 266 3.10 25.26 24.74
N TYR A 267 1.99 25.08 24.02
CA TYR A 267 2.01 24.31 22.78
C TYR A 267 3.17 24.93 22.05
N THR A 268 4.26 24.16 21.93
CA THR A 268 5.42 24.58 21.18
C THR A 268 4.89 24.75 19.77
N THR A 269 4.45 25.96 19.47
CA THR A 269 4.19 26.45 18.13
C THR A 269 5.42 25.98 17.39
N THR A 270 5.22 25.05 16.46
CA THR A 270 6.30 24.54 15.63
C THR A 270 7.10 25.77 15.20
N PRO A 271 8.43 25.80 15.44
CA PRO A 271 9.24 26.99 15.15
C PRO A 271 9.01 27.36 13.68
N GLY A 272 8.16 28.37 13.45
CA GLY A 272 7.42 28.52 12.18
C GLY A 272 5.97 29.02 12.29
N GLY A 273 5.35 29.09 13.48
CA GLY A 273 4.19 29.95 13.78
C GLY A 273 2.85 29.69 13.05
N GLY A 274 2.79 28.75 12.11
CA GLY A 274 1.59 28.45 11.33
C GLY A 274 0.56 27.64 12.10
N SER A 275 -0.71 28.05 12.01
CA SER A 275 -1.91 27.33 12.48
C SER A 275 -2.24 26.07 11.64
N GLY A 276 -1.22 25.34 11.18
CA GLY A 276 -1.37 24.19 10.29
C GLY A 276 -1.65 22.88 11.03
N VAL A 277 -2.08 21.86 10.28
CA VAL A 277 -2.28 20.50 10.81
C VAL A 277 -0.93 19.84 11.10
N ASP A 278 -0.81 19.12 12.22
CA ASP A 278 0.43 18.40 12.53
C ASP A 278 0.67 17.27 11.51
N ARG A 279 1.67 17.48 10.65
CA ARG A 279 2.04 16.53 9.59
C ARG A 279 2.42 15.15 10.11
N ALA A 280 3.01 15.04 11.31
CA ALA A 280 3.34 13.74 11.89
C ALA A 280 2.09 12.96 12.29
N ALA A 281 1.04 13.66 12.76
CA ALA A 281 -0.25 13.04 13.07
C ALA A 281 -0.96 12.56 11.80
N VAL A 282 -0.92 13.36 10.72
CA VAL A 282 -1.45 12.98 9.40
C VAL A 282 -0.75 11.72 8.90
N GLU A 283 0.59 11.70 8.87
CA GLU A 283 1.36 10.52 8.41
C GLU A 283 1.03 9.25 9.20
N LEU A 284 0.87 9.33 10.52
CA LEU A 284 0.52 8.16 11.34
C LEU A 284 -0.90 7.64 11.06
N GLU A 285 -1.85 8.55 10.91
CA GLU A 285 -3.23 8.19 10.58
C GLU A 285 -3.34 7.62 9.17
N GLU A 286 -2.61 8.18 8.19
CA GLU A 286 -2.53 7.65 6.82
C GLU A 286 -1.98 6.23 6.82
N ARG A 287 -0.94 5.96 7.63
CA ARG A 287 -0.37 4.62 7.77
C ARG A 287 -1.37 3.64 8.36
N LEU A 288 -2.10 4.03 9.40
CA LEU A 288 -3.11 3.19 10.02
C LEU A 288 -4.27 2.90 9.04
N ALA A 289 -4.79 3.94 8.39
CA ALA A 289 -5.87 3.82 7.42
C ALA A 289 -5.44 2.94 6.24
N GLY A 290 -4.28 3.21 5.64
CA GLY A 290 -3.71 2.42 4.55
C GLY A 290 -3.45 0.96 4.91
N LEU A 291 -3.05 0.67 6.16
CA LEU A 291 -2.91 -0.70 6.64
C LEU A 291 -4.27 -1.40 6.72
N ARG A 292 -5.30 -0.74 7.24
CA ARG A 292 -6.68 -1.25 7.29
C ARG A 292 -7.27 -1.48 5.89
N GLU A 293 -6.98 -0.61 4.92
CA GLU A 293 -7.40 -0.83 3.52
C GLU A 293 -6.87 -2.15 2.96
N ARG A 294 -5.61 -2.48 3.29
CA ARG A 294 -4.93 -3.68 2.80
C ARG A 294 -5.31 -4.94 3.57
N ILE A 295 -5.63 -4.83 4.87
CA ILE A 295 -6.29 -5.93 5.60
C ILE A 295 -7.63 -6.25 4.93
N GLY A 296 -8.37 -5.23 4.47
CA GLY A 296 -9.62 -5.43 3.76
C GLY A 296 -10.72 -6.01 4.62
N GLY A 297 -11.82 -6.44 4.00
CA GLY A 297 -13.06 -6.79 4.70
C GLY A 297 -13.87 -5.56 5.11
N ARG A 298 -15.20 -5.74 5.23
CA ARG A 298 -16.14 -4.62 5.40
C ARG A 298 -15.79 -3.72 6.59
N TYR A 299 -15.62 -4.33 7.76
CA TYR A 299 -15.37 -3.61 9.01
C TYR A 299 -14.07 -2.80 8.96
N LYS A 300 -12.97 -3.38 8.44
CA LYS A 300 -11.70 -2.66 8.29
C LYS A 300 -11.73 -1.59 7.21
N LEU A 301 -12.50 -1.77 6.14
CA LEU A 301 -12.71 -0.72 5.14
C LEU A 301 -13.51 0.46 5.72
N GLU A 302 -14.49 0.20 6.60
CA GLU A 302 -15.20 1.25 7.34
C GLU A 302 -14.25 1.98 8.32
N GLU A 303 -13.44 1.25 9.10
CA GLU A 303 -12.41 1.86 9.98
C GLU A 303 -11.32 2.63 9.22
N ALA A 304 -10.98 2.20 7.99
CA ALA A 304 -10.07 2.92 7.11
C ALA A 304 -10.71 4.22 6.62
N ARG A 305 -11.99 4.18 6.21
CA ARG A 305 -12.76 5.36 5.81
C ARG A 305 -12.80 6.39 6.93
N GLU A 306 -13.09 5.98 8.16
CA GLU A 306 -13.08 6.87 9.33
C GLU A 306 -11.72 7.54 9.58
N GLY A 307 -10.60 6.82 9.37
CA GLY A 307 -9.25 7.38 9.45
C GLY A 307 -9.02 8.47 8.40
N TRP A 308 -9.39 8.21 7.15
CA TRP A 308 -9.29 9.19 6.07
C TRP A 308 -10.24 10.38 6.23
N GLU A 309 -11.44 10.19 6.80
CA GLU A 309 -12.35 11.28 7.15
C GLU A 309 -11.73 12.19 8.19
N ARG A 310 -11.10 11.64 9.24
CA ARG A 310 -10.38 12.44 10.24
C ARG A 310 -9.26 13.28 9.62
N ILE A 311 -8.48 12.71 8.70
CA ILE A 311 -7.45 13.44 7.95
C ILE A 311 -8.09 14.56 7.12
N TYR A 312 -9.14 14.25 6.35
CA TYR A 312 -9.82 15.24 5.51
C TYR A 312 -10.38 16.41 6.31
N TYR A 313 -11.05 16.14 7.44
CA TYR A 313 -11.63 17.19 8.28
C TYR A 313 -10.54 18.03 8.96
N ALA A 314 -9.46 17.41 9.44
CA ALA A 314 -8.33 18.13 10.01
C ALA A 314 -7.72 19.10 8.98
N LEU A 315 -7.43 18.61 7.77
CA LEU A 315 -6.87 19.43 6.68
C LEU A 315 -7.84 20.50 6.18
N SER A 316 -9.15 20.25 6.25
CA SER A 316 -10.17 21.22 5.85
C SER A 316 -10.41 22.31 6.89
N ALA A 317 -10.00 22.10 8.14
CA ALA A 317 -10.06 23.12 9.18
C ALA A 317 -8.92 24.15 9.08
N SER A 318 -7.87 23.87 8.29
CA SER A 318 -6.81 24.83 7.99
C SER A 318 -7.38 26.03 7.23
N ALA A 319 -7.27 27.23 7.80
CA ALA A 319 -7.78 28.47 7.21
C ALA A 319 -7.03 28.85 5.92
N GLU A 320 -5.71 28.65 5.92
CA GLU A 320 -4.83 28.91 4.78
C GLU A 320 -4.06 27.63 4.45
N PRO A 321 -4.66 26.71 3.67
CA PRO A 321 -4.05 25.43 3.40
C PRO A 321 -2.76 25.62 2.59
N THR A 322 -1.68 25.10 3.14
CA THR A 322 -0.38 25.05 2.45
C THR A 322 -0.45 24.14 1.20
N GLY A 323 0.57 24.19 0.34
CA GLY A 323 0.64 23.35 -0.86
C GLY A 323 0.54 21.85 -0.54
N TRP A 324 1.25 21.40 0.50
CA TRP A 324 1.21 20.01 0.94
C TRP A 324 -0.15 19.64 1.55
N GLU A 325 -0.78 20.51 2.36
CA GLU A 325 -2.11 20.25 2.92
C GLU A 325 -3.17 20.14 1.82
N THR A 326 -3.07 20.96 0.78
CA THR A 326 -3.96 20.88 -0.40
C THR A 326 -3.80 19.54 -1.11
N ARG A 327 -2.56 19.06 -1.29
CA ARG A 327 -2.27 17.76 -1.90
C ARG A 327 -2.78 16.60 -1.05
N GLU A 328 -2.51 16.59 0.26
CA GLU A 328 -2.96 15.51 1.14
C GLU A 328 -4.48 15.52 1.31
N LYS A 329 -5.12 16.67 1.29
CA LYS A 329 -6.58 16.77 1.27
C LYS A 329 -7.15 16.12 0.01
N LEU A 330 -6.57 16.41 -1.15
CA LEU A 330 -6.98 15.79 -2.41
C LEU A 330 -6.76 14.27 -2.38
N ARG A 331 -5.62 13.83 -1.84
CA ARG A 331 -5.33 12.40 -1.66
C ARG A 331 -6.34 11.72 -0.72
N ALA A 332 -6.68 12.35 0.40
CA ALA A 332 -7.69 11.86 1.33
C ALA A 332 -9.07 11.74 0.66
N THR A 333 -9.49 12.75 -0.11
CA THR A 333 -10.76 12.68 -0.87
C THR A 333 -10.76 11.56 -1.91
N ARG A 334 -9.64 11.35 -2.61
CA ARG A 334 -9.50 10.21 -3.54
C ARG A 334 -9.64 8.88 -2.82
N LYS A 335 -8.98 8.73 -1.67
CA LYS A 335 -9.05 7.52 -0.85
C LYS A 335 -10.44 7.25 -0.31
N LEU A 336 -11.15 8.28 0.13
CA LEU A 336 -12.56 8.17 0.55
C LEU A 336 -13.47 7.76 -0.61
N GLY A 337 -13.24 8.29 -1.81
CA GLY A 337 -13.90 7.86 -3.04
C GLY A 337 -13.66 6.38 -3.36
N GLU A 338 -12.39 5.97 -3.42
CA GLU A 338 -11.97 4.58 -3.67
C GLU A 338 -12.57 3.61 -2.64
N LEU A 339 -12.56 3.97 -1.35
CA LEU A 339 -13.11 3.14 -0.27
C LEU A 339 -14.62 3.03 -0.33
N SER A 340 -15.32 4.13 -0.58
CA SER A 340 -16.78 4.13 -0.75
C SER A 340 -17.18 3.28 -1.97
N ALA A 341 -16.42 3.35 -3.07
CA ALA A 341 -16.65 2.51 -4.24
C ALA A 341 -16.41 1.01 -3.95
N ARG A 342 -15.40 0.67 -3.13
CA ARG A 342 -15.18 -0.71 -2.68
C ARG A 342 -16.27 -1.19 -1.74
N LEU A 343 -16.71 -0.36 -0.79
CA LEU A 343 -17.83 -0.67 0.09
C LEU A 343 -19.12 -0.88 -0.71
N ALA A 344 -19.37 -0.08 -1.75
CA ALA A 344 -20.50 -0.26 -2.65
C ALA A 344 -20.51 -1.63 -3.34
N LEU A 345 -19.33 -2.14 -3.72
CA LEU A 345 -19.20 -3.45 -4.36
C LEU A 345 -19.45 -4.62 -3.38
N LEU A 346 -19.36 -4.40 -2.06
CA LEU A 346 -19.75 -5.39 -1.04
C LEU A 346 -21.26 -5.54 -0.92
N TRP A 347 -22.00 -4.52 -1.35
CA TRP A 347 -23.46 -4.53 -1.37
C TRP A 347 -23.97 -5.24 -2.63
N ARG A 348 -25.14 -5.86 -2.50
CA ARG A 348 -25.79 -6.54 -3.62
C ARG A 348 -26.13 -5.52 -4.72
N ALA A 349 -25.94 -5.91 -5.99
CA ALA A 349 -26.31 -5.09 -7.13
C ALA A 349 -27.80 -4.69 -7.06
N GLY A 350 -28.11 -3.42 -7.35
CA GLY A 350 -29.47 -2.87 -7.33
C GLY A 350 -30.05 -2.56 -5.94
N THR A 351 -29.23 -2.54 -4.89
CA THR A 351 -29.67 -2.10 -3.55
C THR A 351 -29.47 -0.60 -3.37
N GLU A 352 -30.36 0.05 -2.61
CA GLU A 352 -30.26 1.48 -2.29
C GLU A 352 -28.95 1.80 -1.56
N GLU A 353 -28.46 0.88 -0.70
CA GLU A 353 -27.19 1.05 0.00
C GLU A 353 -25.99 1.08 -0.96
N ARG A 354 -26.02 0.27 -2.03
CA ARG A 354 -24.99 0.29 -3.06
C ARG A 354 -24.99 1.61 -3.82
N GLU A 355 -26.17 2.10 -4.20
CA GLU A 355 -26.32 3.37 -4.91
C GLU A 355 -25.89 4.56 -4.03
N LEU A 356 -26.23 4.52 -2.73
CA LEU A 356 -25.80 5.52 -1.76
C LEU A 356 -24.27 5.55 -1.63
N GLU A 357 -23.62 4.39 -1.47
CA GLU A 357 -22.15 4.32 -1.37
C GLU A 357 -21.47 4.71 -2.70
N GLN A 358 -22.08 4.41 -3.85
CA GLN A 358 -21.63 4.90 -5.16
C GLN A 358 -21.73 6.42 -5.30
N SER A 359 -22.83 7.02 -4.84
CA SER A 359 -23.02 8.47 -4.82
C SER A 359 -22.02 9.14 -3.88
N LYS A 360 -21.78 8.58 -2.69
CA LYS A 360 -20.73 9.05 -1.78
C LYS A 360 -19.36 9.01 -2.43
N ALA A 361 -19.03 7.91 -3.11
CA ALA A 361 -17.75 7.76 -3.78
C ALA A 361 -17.51 8.86 -4.83
N GLU A 362 -18.53 9.16 -5.64
CA GLU A 362 -18.48 10.25 -6.62
C GLU A 362 -18.36 11.61 -5.94
N GLY A 363 -19.16 11.86 -4.90
CA GLY A 363 -19.14 13.12 -4.16
C GLY A 363 -17.81 13.41 -3.47
N TRP A 364 -17.12 12.39 -2.95
CA TRP A 364 -15.77 12.55 -2.39
C TRP A 364 -14.77 12.95 -3.47
N LEU A 365 -14.76 12.29 -4.63
CA LEU A 365 -13.84 12.58 -5.71
C LEU A 365 -14.06 13.98 -6.30
N LEU A 366 -15.32 14.33 -6.60
CA LEU A 366 -15.69 15.65 -7.10
C LEU A 366 -15.39 16.75 -6.07
N GLY A 367 -15.69 16.48 -4.81
CA GLY A 367 -15.48 17.43 -3.72
C GLY A 367 -14.02 17.73 -3.40
N GLY A 368 -13.09 16.85 -3.79
CA GLY A 368 -11.66 17.12 -3.78
C GLY A 368 -11.18 17.89 -5.01
N LEU A 369 -11.60 17.46 -6.20
CA LEU A 369 -11.11 17.98 -7.47
C LEU A 369 -11.60 19.40 -7.77
N LEU A 370 -12.90 19.67 -7.62
CA LEU A 370 -13.50 20.95 -8.01
C LEU A 370 -12.87 22.14 -7.26
N PRO A 371 -12.73 22.13 -5.91
CA PRO A 371 -12.16 23.28 -5.20
C PRO A 371 -10.70 23.55 -5.58
N VAL A 372 -9.91 22.50 -5.81
CA VAL A 372 -8.48 22.65 -6.16
C VAL A 372 -8.33 23.24 -7.56
N LEU A 373 -9.07 22.72 -8.55
CA LEU A 373 -9.02 23.21 -9.93
C LEU A 373 -9.60 24.62 -10.05
N ALA A 374 -10.74 24.90 -9.41
CA ALA A 374 -11.32 26.24 -9.43
C ALA A 374 -10.40 27.28 -8.78
N LYS A 375 -9.72 26.94 -7.68
CA LYS A 375 -8.70 27.80 -7.06
C LYS A 375 -7.52 28.05 -7.99
N ALA A 376 -7.06 27.02 -8.71
CA ALA A 376 -5.97 27.16 -9.69
C ALA A 376 -6.35 28.11 -10.84
N ASP A 377 -7.58 28.01 -11.34
CA ASP A 377 -8.09 28.89 -12.41
C ASP A 377 -8.55 30.27 -11.91
N ARG A 378 -8.35 30.58 -10.61
CA ARG A 378 -8.86 31.79 -9.94
C ARG A 378 -10.36 32.01 -10.10
N ARG A 379 -11.12 30.92 -10.29
CA ARG A 379 -12.58 30.93 -10.39
C ARG A 379 -13.19 30.71 -9.01
N THR A 380 -14.09 31.60 -8.61
CA THR A 380 -14.92 31.37 -7.43
C THR A 380 -16.01 30.38 -7.80
N LEU A 381 -16.00 29.18 -7.20
CA LEU A 381 -17.12 28.26 -7.25
C LEU A 381 -18.29 28.90 -6.52
N ASP A 382 -19.22 29.49 -7.27
CA ASP A 382 -20.45 30.00 -6.68
C ASP A 382 -21.30 28.81 -6.25
N ARG A 383 -21.35 28.61 -4.94
CA ARG A 383 -22.10 27.52 -4.31
C ARG A 383 -23.59 27.54 -4.67
N SER A 384 -24.14 28.71 -5.02
CA SER A 384 -25.54 28.83 -5.43
C SER A 384 -25.83 28.08 -6.73
N THR A 385 -24.92 28.19 -7.72
CA THR A 385 -25.06 27.52 -9.01
C THR A 385 -25.02 25.99 -8.92
N LEU A 386 -24.36 25.44 -7.90
CA LEU A 386 -24.36 24.00 -7.63
C LEU A 386 -25.64 23.52 -6.90
N ALA A 387 -26.40 24.42 -6.27
CA ALA A 387 -27.51 24.08 -5.39
C ALA A 387 -28.91 24.29 -6.00
N GLU A 388 -29.02 25.04 -7.10
CA GLU A 388 -30.28 25.62 -7.56
C GLU A 388 -31.32 24.59 -8.06
N ASP A 389 -30.90 23.39 -8.45
CA ASP A 389 -31.79 22.36 -9.03
C ASP A 389 -32.53 21.46 -8.02
N SER A 390 -32.34 21.64 -6.71
CA SER A 390 -32.89 20.73 -5.67
C SER A 390 -33.98 21.33 -4.77
N SER A 391 -34.58 22.45 -5.15
CA SER A 391 -35.56 23.22 -4.34
C SER A 391 -36.95 22.56 -4.17
N SER A 392 -37.01 21.24 -3.97
CA SER A 392 -38.21 20.58 -3.45
C SER A 392 -38.32 20.79 -1.92
N THR A 393 -39.52 21.13 -1.49
CA THR A 393 -39.84 21.75 -0.20
C THR A 393 -39.84 20.72 0.95
N PHE A 394 -38.69 20.39 1.53
CA PHE A 394 -38.62 19.50 2.71
C PHE A 394 -38.25 20.23 4.02
N LYS A 395 -39.03 19.92 5.07
CA LYS A 395 -38.97 20.51 6.42
C LYS A 395 -37.62 20.25 7.09
N LYS A 396 -37.06 21.32 7.68
CA LYS A 396 -35.79 21.36 8.43
C LYS A 396 -35.77 20.35 9.59
N VAL A 397 -34.93 19.32 9.49
CA VAL A 397 -34.37 18.63 10.64
C VAL A 397 -32.89 19.02 10.71
N ALA A 398 -32.52 19.69 11.80
CA ALA A 398 -31.15 20.15 12.03
C ALA A 398 -30.27 18.96 12.45
N SER A 399 -29.18 18.73 11.74
CA SER A 399 -28.06 17.89 12.21
C SER A 399 -26.77 18.62 11.85
N PRO A 400 -25.89 18.90 12.83
CA PRO A 400 -24.66 19.65 12.61
C PRO A 400 -23.54 18.68 12.24
N ILE A 401 -23.41 18.35 10.96
CA ILE A 401 -22.17 17.83 10.39
C ILE A 401 -21.99 18.60 9.07
N SER A 402 -20.84 19.28 8.95
CA SER A 402 -20.45 20.25 7.94
C SER A 402 -21.31 20.33 6.65
N SER A 403 -21.75 21.55 6.35
CA SER A 403 -22.70 21.89 5.28
C SER A 403 -22.32 21.43 3.87
N PHE A 404 -21.09 20.96 3.63
CA PHE A 404 -20.65 20.42 2.35
C PHE A 404 -21.22 19.01 2.04
N PHE A 405 -21.31 18.11 3.02
CA PHE A 405 -21.83 16.74 2.81
C PHE A 405 -23.35 16.62 2.91
N ALA A 406 -24.00 17.62 3.53
CA ALA A 406 -25.45 17.71 3.54
C ALA A 406 -26.03 17.86 2.12
N PHE A 407 -25.25 18.34 1.15
CA PHE A 407 -25.63 18.37 -0.26
C PHE A 407 -25.67 16.95 -0.87
N TRP A 408 -24.58 16.18 -0.71
CA TRP A 408 -24.42 14.86 -1.32
C TRP A 408 -25.34 13.76 -0.74
N SER A 409 -25.82 13.93 0.49
CA SER A 409 -26.80 13.02 1.11
C SER A 409 -28.26 13.32 0.72
N ARG A 410 -28.54 14.42 0.00
CA ARG A 410 -29.91 14.88 -0.31
C ARG A 410 -30.38 14.59 -1.73
N SER A 411 -29.50 14.12 -2.63
CA SER A 411 -29.87 13.81 -4.01
C SER A 411 -30.42 12.39 -4.15
N HIS A 412 -31.58 12.11 -3.53
CA HIS A 412 -32.44 11.01 -3.98
C HIS A 412 -33.64 11.65 -4.70
N PRO A 413 -33.85 11.39 -6.00
CA PRO A 413 -35.13 11.73 -6.62
C PRO A 413 -36.21 10.95 -5.87
N SER A 414 -37.22 11.65 -5.34
CA SER A 414 -38.37 11.00 -4.74
C SER A 414 -39.02 10.13 -5.81
N SER A 415 -39.02 8.82 -5.61
CA SER A 415 -39.73 7.82 -6.41
C SER A 415 -41.24 7.97 -6.19
N THR A 416 -41.79 9.12 -6.60
CA THR A 416 -43.23 9.30 -6.73
C THR A 416 -43.64 8.52 -7.97
N ALA A 417 -44.13 7.30 -7.74
CA ALA A 417 -44.73 6.45 -8.75
C ALA A 417 -45.97 7.14 -9.34
N SER A 418 -45.77 7.94 -10.40
CA SER A 418 -46.84 8.41 -11.26
C SER A 418 -47.24 7.28 -12.22
N SER A 419 -48.52 6.94 -12.18
CA SER A 419 -49.13 5.85 -12.95
C SER A 419 -48.90 6.01 -14.46
N PRO A 420 -48.74 4.91 -15.22
CA PRO A 420 -48.52 4.98 -16.66
C PRO A 420 -49.82 5.34 -17.37
N THR A 421 -49.98 6.60 -17.77
CA THR A 421 -50.93 6.96 -18.83
C THR A 421 -50.34 6.53 -20.17
N LEU A 422 -50.81 5.37 -20.64
CA LEU A 422 -50.64 4.89 -22.01
C LEU A 422 -51.15 5.95 -22.99
N SER A 423 -50.31 6.42 -23.92
CA SER A 423 -50.62 6.90 -25.29
C SER A 423 -49.63 7.98 -25.71
N THR A 424 -48.55 7.60 -26.39
CA THR A 424 -47.88 8.33 -27.51
C THR A 424 -46.58 7.59 -27.80
N ILE A 425 -46.45 7.03 -29.00
CA ILE A 425 -45.23 6.36 -29.49
C ILE A 425 -44.15 7.43 -29.66
N PRO A 426 -43.05 7.41 -28.87
CA PRO A 426 -41.97 8.37 -29.03
C PRO A 426 -41.07 7.92 -30.18
N THR A 427 -40.84 8.84 -31.12
CA THR A 427 -39.78 8.79 -32.13
C THR A 427 -38.42 8.61 -31.43
N PRO A 428 -37.51 7.73 -31.92
CA PRO A 428 -36.21 7.48 -31.27
C PRO A 428 -35.22 8.63 -31.55
N SER A 429 -35.43 9.80 -30.95
CA SER A 429 -34.36 10.79 -30.79
C SER A 429 -33.44 10.28 -29.68
N SER A 430 -32.15 10.06 -30.00
CA SER A 430 -31.13 9.56 -29.08
C SER A 430 -31.19 10.27 -27.72
N PRO A 431 -31.58 9.58 -26.63
CA PRO A 431 -31.62 10.19 -25.31
C PRO A 431 -30.18 10.32 -24.80
N SER A 432 -29.52 11.44 -25.10
CA SER A 432 -28.32 11.83 -24.39
C SER A 432 -28.72 12.10 -22.95
N THR A 433 -28.43 11.17 -22.05
CA THR A 433 -28.62 11.40 -20.61
C THR A 433 -27.76 12.61 -20.24
N PRO A 434 -28.36 13.71 -19.74
CA PRO A 434 -27.59 14.91 -19.42
C PRO A 434 -26.53 14.58 -18.38
N LEU A 435 -25.32 15.11 -18.56
CA LEU A 435 -24.26 15.01 -17.57
C LEU A 435 -24.70 15.70 -16.28
N ARG A 436 -24.31 15.15 -15.12
CA ARG A 436 -24.51 15.83 -13.84
C ARG A 436 -23.84 17.22 -13.87
N PRO A 437 -24.46 18.26 -13.29
CA PRO A 437 -23.95 19.62 -13.36
C PRO A 437 -22.53 19.75 -12.80
N GLU A 438 -22.19 19.00 -11.75
CA GLU A 438 -20.87 19.00 -11.14
C GLU A 438 -19.80 18.40 -12.07
N LEU A 439 -20.14 17.30 -12.76
CA LEU A 439 -19.28 16.70 -13.78
C LEU A 439 -19.08 17.62 -14.98
N SER A 440 -20.14 18.31 -15.41
CA SER A 440 -20.03 19.30 -16.49
C SER A 440 -19.12 20.46 -16.11
N THR A 441 -19.18 20.91 -14.85
CA THR A 441 -18.30 21.95 -14.32
C THR A 441 -16.86 21.47 -14.26
N LEU A 442 -16.62 20.24 -13.82
CA LEU A 442 -15.29 19.64 -13.82
C LEU A 442 -14.70 19.55 -15.24
N VAL A 443 -15.47 19.05 -16.21
CA VAL A 443 -15.08 18.99 -17.62
C VAL A 443 -14.73 20.38 -18.17
N ASN A 444 -15.53 21.39 -17.84
CA ASN A 444 -15.27 22.78 -18.24
C ASN A 444 -13.99 23.34 -17.60
N LEU A 445 -13.72 23.04 -16.32
CA LEU A 445 -12.47 23.45 -15.66
C LEU A 445 -11.26 22.78 -16.33
N LEU A 446 -11.31 21.46 -16.58
CA LEU A 446 -10.20 20.73 -17.20
C LEU A 446 -9.88 21.21 -18.63
N THR A 447 -10.92 21.55 -19.40
CA THR A 447 -10.75 22.03 -20.79
C THR A 447 -10.28 23.48 -20.89
N THR A 448 -10.58 24.30 -19.88
CA THR A 448 -10.22 25.73 -19.86
C THR A 448 -9.03 26.05 -18.95
N HIS A 449 -8.42 25.03 -18.35
CA HIS A 449 -7.28 25.21 -17.46
C HIS A 449 -6.08 25.81 -18.21
N ASP A 450 -5.53 26.88 -17.65
CA ASP A 450 -4.32 27.53 -18.14
C ASP A 450 -3.23 27.46 -17.07
N SER A 451 -2.24 26.59 -17.30
CA SER A 451 -1.12 26.34 -16.39
C SER A 451 -0.27 27.58 -16.12
N THR A 452 -0.38 28.64 -16.93
CA THR A 452 0.40 29.88 -16.78
C THR A 452 -0.13 30.81 -15.69
N THR A 453 -1.41 30.70 -15.33
CA THR A 453 -2.09 31.69 -14.47
C THR A 453 -1.80 31.50 -12.97
N SER A 454 -1.62 30.26 -12.54
CA SER A 454 -1.27 29.90 -11.16
C SER A 454 -0.68 28.50 -11.15
N PRO A 455 0.65 28.33 -11.30
CA PRO A 455 1.25 27.02 -11.36
C PRO A 455 1.03 26.30 -10.02
N LEU A 456 0.24 25.22 -10.03
CA LEU A 456 0.19 24.32 -8.89
C LEU A 456 1.54 23.61 -8.75
N HIS A 457 1.83 23.20 -7.53
CA HIS A 457 2.99 22.36 -7.27
C HIS A 457 2.89 21.04 -8.07
N PRO A 458 3.97 20.52 -8.70
CA PRO A 458 3.90 19.33 -9.55
C PRO A 458 3.32 18.09 -8.85
N ALA A 459 3.63 17.90 -7.57
CA ALA A 459 3.01 16.83 -6.77
C ALA A 459 1.48 16.95 -6.65
N THR A 460 0.94 18.17 -6.65
CA THR A 460 -0.50 18.40 -6.66
C THR A 460 -1.11 17.98 -8.00
N TYR A 461 -0.47 18.30 -9.14
CA TYR A 461 -0.91 17.82 -10.45
C TYR A 461 -0.95 16.29 -10.54
N ARG A 462 0.07 15.60 -10.02
CA ARG A 462 0.07 14.12 -9.97
C ARG A 462 -1.09 13.58 -9.13
N SER A 463 -1.40 14.22 -8.00
CA SER A 463 -2.57 13.87 -7.17
C SER A 463 -3.90 14.13 -7.86
N ILE A 464 -4.03 15.23 -8.63
CA ILE A 464 -5.20 15.52 -9.49
C ILE A 464 -5.39 14.43 -10.53
N ILE A 465 -4.34 14.11 -11.29
CA ILE A 465 -4.40 13.08 -12.34
C ILE A 465 -4.77 11.71 -11.75
N ALA A 466 -4.19 11.33 -10.60
CA ALA A 466 -4.57 10.08 -9.91
C ALA A 466 -6.05 10.06 -9.48
N SER A 467 -6.59 11.21 -9.07
CA SER A 467 -7.99 11.36 -8.68
C SER A 467 -8.93 11.30 -9.89
N LEU A 468 -8.55 11.92 -11.02
CA LEU A 468 -9.29 11.84 -12.28
C LEU A 468 -9.38 10.40 -12.79
N ILE A 469 -8.25 9.67 -12.83
CA ILE A 469 -8.23 8.26 -13.22
C ILE A 469 -9.15 7.41 -12.32
N SER A 470 -9.20 7.72 -11.02
CA SER A 470 -10.07 7.01 -10.07
C SER A 470 -11.55 7.31 -10.31
N LEU A 471 -11.91 8.57 -10.60
CA LEU A 471 -13.26 8.99 -10.93
C LEU A 471 -13.76 8.39 -12.25
N GLU A 472 -12.92 8.38 -13.27
CA GLU A 472 -13.24 7.78 -14.57
C GLU A 472 -13.49 6.27 -14.44
N ALA A 473 -12.60 5.56 -13.73
CA ALA A 473 -12.77 4.14 -13.47
C ALA A 473 -14.07 3.85 -12.71
N GLN A 474 -14.45 4.74 -11.78
CA GLN A 474 -15.71 4.64 -11.08
C GLN A 474 -16.92 4.85 -12.01
N LEU A 475 -16.93 5.91 -12.82
CA LEU A 475 -18.02 6.20 -13.76
C LEU A 475 -18.20 5.07 -14.77
N ALA A 476 -17.09 4.51 -15.29
CA ALA A 476 -17.12 3.36 -16.18
C ALA A 476 -17.76 2.13 -15.50
N ARG A 477 -17.41 1.84 -14.23
CA ARG A 477 -17.99 0.74 -13.44
C ARG A 477 -19.47 0.93 -13.12
N GLN A 478 -19.94 2.17 -13.03
CA GLN A 478 -21.34 2.50 -12.85
C GLN A 478 -22.14 2.42 -14.17
N HIS A 479 -21.51 2.03 -15.27
CA HIS A 479 -22.10 2.04 -16.62
C HIS A 479 -22.52 3.43 -17.12
N SER A 480 -22.02 4.51 -16.50
CA SER A 480 -22.18 5.88 -16.99
C SER A 480 -21.15 6.18 -18.07
N LEU A 481 -21.17 5.39 -19.15
CA LEU A 481 -20.16 5.41 -20.20
C LEU A 481 -20.03 6.78 -20.91
N PRO A 482 -21.12 7.51 -21.23
CA PRO A 482 -20.98 8.84 -21.84
C PRO A 482 -20.27 9.85 -20.92
N ALA A 483 -20.55 9.80 -19.61
CA ALA A 483 -19.89 10.65 -18.63
C ALA A 483 -18.42 10.28 -18.43
N ALA A 484 -18.13 8.97 -18.36
CA ALA A 484 -16.76 8.47 -18.32
C ALA A 484 -15.97 8.92 -19.55
N HIS A 485 -16.55 8.83 -20.75
CA HIS A 485 -15.93 9.26 -22.00
C HIS A 485 -15.62 10.76 -21.99
N ALA A 486 -16.60 11.61 -21.65
CA ALA A 486 -16.44 13.07 -21.62
C ALA A 486 -15.38 13.52 -20.58
N LEU A 487 -15.36 12.86 -19.42
CA LEU A 487 -14.34 13.12 -18.41
C LEU A 487 -12.96 12.67 -18.91
N GLN A 488 -12.83 11.45 -19.42
CA GLN A 488 -11.57 10.89 -19.93
C GLN A 488 -10.97 11.75 -21.05
N SER A 489 -11.77 12.23 -21.99
CA SER A 489 -11.27 13.11 -23.06
C SER A 489 -10.73 14.42 -22.49
N SER A 490 -11.39 14.96 -21.47
CA SER A 490 -10.99 16.21 -20.82
C SER A 490 -9.75 16.04 -19.95
N SER A 491 -9.66 14.93 -19.21
CA SER A 491 -8.48 14.55 -18.41
C SER A 491 -7.26 14.27 -19.28
N LEU A 492 -7.45 13.61 -20.43
CA LEU A 492 -6.39 13.38 -21.42
C LEU A 492 -5.84 14.72 -21.90
N HIS A 493 -6.73 15.62 -22.33
CA HIS A 493 -6.35 16.97 -22.77
C HIS A 493 -5.62 17.74 -21.68
N PHE A 494 -6.16 17.77 -20.46
CA PHE A 494 -5.52 18.40 -19.30
C PHE A 494 -4.12 17.84 -19.04
N THR A 495 -3.94 16.51 -19.07
CA THR A 495 -2.64 15.88 -18.84
C THR A 495 -1.65 16.18 -19.96
N GLN A 496 -2.12 16.27 -21.21
CA GLN A 496 -1.31 16.66 -22.37
C GLN A 496 -0.85 18.11 -22.28
N LEU A 497 -1.67 19.04 -21.77
CA LEU A 497 -1.27 20.43 -21.53
C LEU A 497 -0.14 20.54 -20.49
N LEU A 498 -0.10 19.62 -19.52
CA LEU A 498 0.96 19.56 -18.51
C LEU A 498 2.26 18.96 -19.05
N LEU A 499 2.26 18.26 -20.19
CA LEU A 499 3.50 17.82 -20.81
C LEU A 499 4.23 19.05 -21.40
N PRO A 500 5.52 19.26 -21.07
CA PRO A 500 6.31 20.29 -21.73
C PRO A 500 6.31 20.04 -23.24
N HIS A 501 6.13 21.09 -24.03
CA HIS A 501 6.03 21.05 -25.50
C HIS A 501 7.37 20.71 -26.19
N SER A 502 8.35 20.15 -25.47
CA SER A 502 9.65 19.80 -26.05
C SER A 502 9.55 18.55 -26.94
N PRO A 503 10.21 18.57 -28.11
CA PRO A 503 9.90 17.68 -29.23
C PRO A 503 10.35 16.24 -28.97
N THR A 504 9.37 15.32 -29.07
CA THR A 504 9.36 13.96 -29.66
C THR A 504 10.47 12.94 -29.41
N THR A 505 11.61 13.29 -28.81
CA THR A 505 12.66 12.34 -28.45
C THR A 505 12.99 12.50 -26.97
N PRO A 506 12.76 11.49 -26.12
CA PRO A 506 13.16 11.55 -24.73
C PRO A 506 14.66 11.81 -24.68
N THR A 507 15.05 13.01 -24.21
CA THR A 507 16.46 13.31 -23.99
C THR A 507 16.99 12.28 -23.00
N PRO A 508 18.06 11.52 -23.33
CA PRO A 508 18.58 10.51 -22.43
C PRO A 508 18.87 11.13 -21.06
N LEU A 509 18.44 10.47 -19.98
CA LEU A 509 18.68 10.99 -18.63
C LEU A 509 20.19 11.19 -18.44
N PRO A 510 20.64 12.39 -18.02
CA PRO A 510 22.05 12.61 -17.78
C PRO A 510 22.53 11.59 -16.75
N THR A 511 23.69 11.00 -17.00
CA THR A 511 24.31 10.07 -16.05
C THR A 511 24.95 10.91 -14.94
N PRO A 512 24.40 11.00 -13.71
CA PRO A 512 25.06 11.64 -12.59
C PRO A 512 26.43 11.00 -12.37
N THR A 513 27.48 11.79 -12.58
CA THR A 513 28.80 11.47 -12.03
C THR A 513 28.77 11.73 -10.53
N LEU A 514 29.55 10.96 -9.76
CA LEU A 514 29.53 10.85 -8.28
C LEU A 514 29.73 12.16 -7.49
N SER A 515 30.02 13.27 -8.16
CA SER A 515 30.03 14.62 -7.58
C SER A 515 28.65 15.24 -7.76
N SER A 516 27.64 14.70 -7.06
CA SER A 516 26.22 15.02 -7.18
C SER A 516 25.94 16.52 -6.93
N SER A 517 25.95 17.32 -7.99
CA SER A 517 25.47 18.70 -7.96
C SER A 517 23.94 18.71 -7.79
N SER A 518 23.42 19.68 -7.03
CA SER A 518 21.97 19.88 -6.83
C SER A 518 21.21 19.87 -8.18
N THR A 519 21.83 20.46 -9.21
CA THR A 519 21.33 20.52 -10.59
C THR A 519 21.09 19.14 -11.21
N ALA A 520 21.96 18.14 -10.99
CA ALA A 520 21.77 16.80 -11.56
C ALA A 520 20.54 16.09 -10.97
N ILE A 521 20.28 16.29 -9.67
CA ILE A 521 19.10 15.74 -8.98
C ILE A 521 17.83 16.44 -9.48
N ALA A 522 17.85 17.77 -9.59
CA ALA A 522 16.73 18.53 -10.13
C ALA A 522 16.39 18.12 -11.57
N THR A 523 17.39 17.94 -12.45
CA THR A 523 17.18 17.44 -13.82
C THR A 523 16.61 16.02 -13.85
N ALA A 524 17.11 15.13 -12.98
CA ALA A 524 16.58 13.77 -12.86
C ALA A 524 15.12 13.77 -12.34
N SER A 525 14.82 14.66 -11.39
CA SER A 525 13.49 14.87 -10.83
C SER A 525 12.49 15.35 -11.91
N HIS A 526 12.85 16.38 -12.68
CA HIS A 526 12.07 16.87 -13.83
C HIS A 526 11.84 15.78 -14.89
N ALA A 527 12.89 15.08 -15.29
CA ALA A 527 12.79 14.02 -16.29
C ALA A 527 11.89 12.88 -15.81
N LEU A 528 11.93 12.55 -14.51
CA LEU A 528 11.04 11.56 -13.92
C LEU A 528 9.57 12.03 -13.91
N THR A 529 9.29 13.31 -13.63
CA THR A 529 7.94 13.88 -13.78
C THR A 529 7.44 13.75 -15.22
N HIS A 530 8.28 14.05 -16.21
CA HIS A 530 7.92 13.90 -17.61
C HIS A 530 7.53 12.45 -17.95
N LEU A 531 8.34 11.48 -17.54
CA LEU A 531 8.07 10.05 -17.74
C LEU A 531 6.79 9.60 -17.02
N HIS A 532 6.54 10.13 -15.81
CA HIS A 532 5.30 9.89 -15.08
C HIS A 532 4.09 10.40 -15.85
N LEU A 533 4.11 11.66 -16.31
CA LEU A 533 3.00 12.25 -17.05
C LEU A 533 2.75 11.50 -18.37
N ALA A 534 3.80 11.13 -19.10
CA ALA A 534 3.69 10.31 -20.31
C ALA A 534 3.02 8.95 -20.05
N THR A 535 3.36 8.31 -18.92
CA THR A 535 2.72 7.07 -18.48
C THR A 535 1.24 7.29 -18.15
N ARG A 536 0.89 8.40 -17.48
CA ARG A 536 -0.52 8.73 -17.16
C ARG A 536 -1.35 9.08 -18.39
N THR A 537 -0.78 9.79 -19.38
CA THR A 537 -1.42 10.03 -20.68
C THR A 537 -1.68 8.72 -21.41
N SER A 538 -0.76 7.76 -21.32
CA SER A 538 -0.94 6.41 -21.89
C SER A 538 -2.10 5.69 -21.21
N VAL A 539 -2.19 5.70 -19.88
CA VAL A 539 -3.33 5.13 -19.12
C VAL A 539 -4.67 5.73 -19.54
N LEU A 540 -4.75 7.07 -19.60
CA LEU A 540 -5.96 7.78 -19.98
C LEU A 540 -6.37 7.46 -21.43
N SER A 541 -5.41 7.34 -22.34
CA SER A 541 -5.64 6.93 -23.73
C SER A 541 -6.21 5.51 -23.82
N THR A 542 -5.67 4.60 -23.01
CA THR A 542 -6.15 3.21 -22.91
C THR A 542 -7.59 3.15 -22.38
N HIS A 543 -7.88 3.88 -21.31
CA HIS A 543 -9.24 3.96 -20.75
C HIS A 543 -10.24 4.60 -21.72
N LEU A 544 -9.85 5.67 -22.42
CA LEU A 544 -10.70 6.31 -23.43
C LEU A 544 -11.00 5.38 -24.60
N ALA A 545 -10.00 4.62 -25.08
CA ALA A 545 -10.19 3.60 -26.10
C ALA A 545 -11.16 2.50 -25.62
N GLU A 546 -10.99 2.00 -24.39
CA GLU A 546 -11.88 1.00 -23.80
C GLU A 546 -13.34 1.49 -23.72
N VAL A 547 -13.58 2.70 -23.21
CA VAL A 547 -14.92 3.28 -23.11
C VAL A 547 -15.51 3.56 -24.50
N SER A 548 -14.70 4.01 -25.46
CA SER A 548 -15.12 4.24 -26.85
C SER A 548 -15.57 2.95 -27.53
N LEU A 549 -14.86 1.84 -27.29
CA LEU A 549 -15.24 0.50 -27.75
C LEU A 549 -16.51 0.01 -27.05
N ALA A 550 -16.65 0.27 -25.74
CA ALA A 550 -17.84 -0.10 -24.98
C ALA A 550 -19.11 0.64 -25.45
N LEU A 551 -18.99 1.92 -25.80
CA LEU A 551 -20.08 2.75 -26.34
C LEU A 551 -20.50 2.35 -27.77
N ARG A 552 -19.69 1.59 -28.50
CA ARG A 552 -19.95 1.14 -29.88
C ARG A 552 -20.26 2.29 -30.84
N LEU A 553 -19.57 3.41 -30.69
CA LEU A 553 -19.70 4.54 -31.59
C LEU A 553 -19.26 4.17 -33.02
N PRO A 554 -19.89 4.70 -34.08
CA PRO A 554 -19.43 4.47 -35.45
C PRO A 554 -17.99 4.96 -35.64
N SER A 555 -17.18 4.26 -36.43
CA SER A 555 -15.77 4.61 -36.73
C SER A 555 -14.80 4.70 -35.54
N THR A 556 -15.20 4.34 -34.32
CA THR A 556 -14.31 4.43 -33.15
C THR A 556 -13.32 3.29 -33.01
N GLU A 557 -13.47 2.20 -33.76
CA GLU A 557 -12.51 1.10 -33.71
C GLU A 557 -11.12 1.55 -34.20
N ALA A 558 -11.04 2.23 -35.34
CA ALA A 558 -9.79 2.78 -35.85
C ALA A 558 -9.19 3.83 -34.91
N PHE A 559 -10.04 4.70 -34.33
CA PHE A 559 -9.63 5.68 -33.33
C PHE A 559 -9.08 5.02 -32.05
N SER A 560 -9.78 3.99 -31.54
CA SER A 560 -9.38 3.25 -30.34
C SER A 560 -8.08 2.48 -30.57
N LEU A 561 -7.92 1.84 -31.72
CA LEU A 561 -6.67 1.18 -32.11
C LEU A 561 -5.51 2.18 -32.22
N SER A 562 -5.75 3.37 -32.77
CA SER A 562 -4.74 4.44 -32.83
C SER A 562 -4.29 4.89 -31.44
N LEU A 563 -5.23 5.09 -30.52
CA LEU A 563 -4.93 5.46 -29.13
C LEU A 563 -4.17 4.35 -28.39
N LEU A 564 -4.59 3.10 -28.55
CA LEU A 564 -3.93 1.97 -27.91
C LEU A 564 -2.51 1.76 -28.44
N GLN A 565 -2.30 1.89 -29.76
CA GLN A 565 -0.97 1.81 -30.36
C GLN A 565 -0.07 2.96 -29.89
N GLY A 566 -0.62 4.17 -29.80
CA GLY A 566 0.08 5.32 -29.21
C GLY A 566 0.52 5.05 -27.77
N SER A 567 -0.41 4.55 -26.95
CA SER A 567 -0.16 4.15 -25.56
C SER A 567 0.96 3.10 -25.45
N ILE A 568 0.93 2.06 -26.29
CA ILE A 568 2.01 1.05 -26.36
C ILE A 568 3.35 1.70 -26.67
N ASN A 569 3.44 2.47 -27.75
CA ASN A 569 4.70 3.10 -28.18
C ASN A 569 5.26 4.05 -27.11
N THR A 570 4.39 4.82 -26.45
CA THR A 570 4.79 5.72 -25.35
C THR A 570 5.31 4.92 -24.15
N THR A 571 4.65 3.83 -23.76
CA THR A 571 5.14 2.98 -22.64
C THR A 571 6.48 2.31 -22.96
N GLU A 572 6.72 1.86 -24.19
CA GLU A 572 8.03 1.33 -24.61
C GLU A 572 9.13 2.39 -24.50
N SER A 573 8.85 3.61 -24.98
CA SER A 573 9.77 4.74 -24.90
C SER A 573 10.11 5.09 -23.45
N VAL A 574 9.10 5.09 -22.55
CA VAL A 574 9.29 5.31 -21.11
C VAL A 574 10.16 4.22 -20.50
N LEU A 575 9.89 2.95 -20.81
CA LEU A 575 10.68 1.83 -20.28
C LEU A 575 12.13 1.89 -20.74
N HIS A 576 12.37 2.14 -22.03
CA HIS A 576 13.71 2.32 -22.57
C HIS A 576 14.45 3.49 -21.90
N ALA A 577 13.77 4.62 -21.69
CA ALA A 577 14.36 5.76 -20.97
C ALA A 577 14.72 5.41 -19.52
N LEU A 578 13.86 4.68 -18.80
CA LEU A 578 14.11 4.26 -17.42
C LEU A 578 15.21 3.20 -17.32
N GLU A 579 15.26 2.23 -18.22
CA GLU A 579 16.28 1.16 -18.24
C GLU A 579 17.68 1.72 -18.56
N SER A 580 17.74 2.76 -19.40
CA SER A 580 18.98 3.51 -19.64
C SER A 580 19.40 4.36 -18.43
N SER A 581 18.46 4.72 -17.55
CA SER A 581 18.70 5.58 -16.40
C SER A 581 19.48 4.89 -15.27
N PRO A 582 20.45 5.59 -14.65
CA PRO A 582 21.13 5.07 -13.47
C PRO A 582 20.22 4.97 -12.25
N LEU A 583 19.07 5.65 -12.21
CA LEU A 583 18.12 5.61 -11.08
C LEU A 583 17.61 4.19 -10.79
N LEU A 584 17.43 3.36 -11.82
CA LEU A 584 17.07 1.94 -11.64
C LEU A 584 18.26 1.07 -11.23
N LYS A 585 19.48 1.45 -11.63
CA LYS A 585 20.71 0.73 -11.32
C LYS A 585 21.23 0.97 -9.90
N VAL A 586 20.69 1.97 -9.19
CA VAL A 586 20.94 2.18 -7.76
C VAL A 586 20.42 0.98 -7.00
N LYS A 587 21.26 -0.06 -6.91
CA LYS A 587 21.08 -1.13 -5.94
C LYS A 587 21.05 -0.48 -4.57
N SER A 588 20.28 -1.04 -3.65
CA SER A 588 20.26 -0.64 -2.24
C SER A 588 21.58 -0.91 -1.51
N THR A 589 22.72 -0.91 -2.20
CA THR A 589 24.04 -0.83 -1.58
C THR A 589 24.02 0.38 -0.66
N GLY A 590 24.29 0.17 0.63
CA GLY A 590 23.92 1.07 1.74
C GLY A 590 24.54 2.48 1.73
N TRP A 591 25.17 2.88 0.64
CA TRP A 591 25.91 4.13 0.47
C TRP A 591 25.24 5.11 -0.49
N SER A 592 24.13 4.74 -1.15
CA SER A 592 23.41 5.68 -2.02
C SER A 592 22.82 6.84 -1.22
N SER A 593 22.87 8.03 -1.82
CA SER A 593 22.30 9.21 -1.18
C SER A 593 20.80 8.98 -0.96
N SER A 594 20.33 9.53 0.15
CA SER A 594 18.94 9.39 0.56
C SER A 594 17.97 9.91 -0.51
N ARG A 595 18.37 10.94 -1.28
CA ARG A 595 17.63 11.49 -2.43
C ARG A 595 17.59 10.53 -3.63
N GLU A 596 18.70 9.87 -3.97
CA GLU A 596 18.71 8.82 -5.00
C GLU A 596 17.77 7.66 -4.67
N LYS A 597 17.64 7.30 -3.38
CA LYS A 597 16.68 6.27 -2.96
C LYS A 597 15.23 6.70 -3.20
N ILE A 598 14.90 7.98 -3.02
CA ILE A 598 13.57 8.55 -3.27
C ILE A 598 13.26 8.49 -4.76
N LEU A 599 14.12 9.10 -5.58
CA LEU A 599 13.94 9.11 -7.03
C LEU A 599 14.00 7.70 -7.63
N GLY A 600 14.83 6.81 -7.10
CA GLY A 600 14.89 5.42 -7.52
C GLY A 600 13.61 4.64 -7.20
N ARG A 601 12.94 4.91 -6.06
CA ARG A 601 11.62 4.33 -5.75
C ARG A 601 10.55 4.85 -6.71
N ALA A 602 10.52 6.15 -6.95
CA ALA A 602 9.59 6.76 -7.89
C ALA A 602 9.82 6.25 -9.33
N ALA A 603 11.08 6.08 -9.76
CA ALA A 603 11.43 5.49 -11.05
C ALA A 603 10.94 4.05 -11.19
N ARG A 604 11.11 3.20 -10.16
CA ARG A 604 10.55 1.84 -10.15
C ARG A 604 9.03 1.83 -10.20
N GLN A 605 8.37 2.79 -9.54
CA GLN A 605 6.92 2.94 -9.60
C GLN A 605 6.47 3.32 -11.01
N VAL A 606 7.11 4.29 -11.65
CA VAL A 606 6.80 4.69 -13.05
C VAL A 606 7.07 3.51 -14.00
N GLN A 607 8.16 2.77 -13.83
CA GLN A 607 8.47 1.57 -14.62
C GLN A 607 7.36 0.51 -14.50
N ARG A 608 6.93 0.20 -13.27
CA ARG A 608 5.85 -0.75 -13.02
C ARG A 608 4.55 -0.28 -13.66
N ASP A 609 4.18 0.98 -13.46
CA ASP A 609 2.94 1.54 -14.00
C ASP A 609 2.97 1.56 -15.55
N ALA A 610 4.12 1.84 -16.17
CA ALA A 610 4.31 1.77 -17.62
C ALA A 610 4.17 0.33 -18.16
N ARG A 611 4.73 -0.67 -17.46
CA ARG A 611 4.56 -2.09 -17.81
C ARG A 611 3.09 -2.54 -17.75
N VAL A 612 2.40 -2.23 -16.65
CA VAL A 612 0.98 -2.56 -16.49
C VAL A 612 0.14 -1.90 -17.59
N THR A 613 0.42 -0.63 -17.89
CA THR A 613 -0.29 0.11 -18.94
C THR A 613 -0.02 -0.48 -20.33
N GLY A 614 1.24 -0.77 -20.66
CA GLY A 614 1.62 -1.40 -21.93
C GLY A 614 0.97 -2.78 -22.11
N ALA A 615 0.96 -3.59 -21.05
CA ALA A 615 0.28 -4.88 -21.04
C ALA A 615 -1.24 -4.76 -21.26
N MET A 616 -1.89 -3.82 -20.56
CA MET A 616 -3.32 -3.55 -20.73
C MET A 616 -3.64 -3.10 -22.15
N SER A 617 -2.89 -2.14 -22.69
CA SER A 617 -3.09 -1.64 -24.06
C SER A 617 -2.91 -2.73 -25.10
N ALA A 618 -1.83 -3.52 -25.02
CA ALA A 618 -1.58 -4.62 -25.95
C ALA A 618 -2.66 -5.71 -25.86
N ASN A 619 -3.13 -6.05 -24.65
CA ASN A 619 -4.26 -6.97 -24.48
C ASN A 619 -5.55 -6.45 -25.15
N LEU A 620 -5.86 -5.17 -25.01
CA LEU A 620 -7.05 -4.57 -25.64
C LEU A 620 -6.93 -4.54 -27.17
N VAL A 621 -5.75 -4.25 -27.72
CA VAL A 621 -5.52 -4.35 -29.18
C VAL A 621 -5.72 -5.78 -29.67
N GLY A 622 -5.15 -6.76 -28.96
CA GLY A 622 -5.33 -8.18 -29.25
C GLY A 622 -6.81 -8.59 -29.23
N LEU A 623 -7.58 -8.10 -28.25
CA LEU A 623 -9.01 -8.37 -28.15
C LEU A 623 -9.81 -7.76 -29.30
N VAL A 624 -9.51 -6.52 -29.71
CA VAL A 624 -10.16 -5.86 -30.85
C VAL A 624 -9.90 -6.65 -32.13
N HIS A 625 -8.64 -7.00 -32.41
CA HIS A 625 -8.28 -7.83 -33.58
C HIS A 625 -8.90 -9.24 -33.54
N GLU A 626 -9.06 -9.83 -32.35
CA GLU A 626 -9.70 -11.12 -32.18
C GLU A 626 -11.21 -11.08 -32.46
N MET A 627 -11.90 -10.01 -32.07
CA MET A 627 -13.34 -9.87 -32.28
C MET A 627 -13.70 -9.62 -33.75
N GLY A 628 -12.79 -9.01 -34.52
CA GLY A 628 -13.05 -8.60 -35.90
C GLY A 628 -14.11 -7.50 -36.01
N PRO A 629 -14.40 -7.04 -37.23
CA PRO A 629 -15.49 -6.09 -37.44
C PRO A 629 -16.78 -6.81 -37.08
N ARG A 630 -17.46 -6.32 -36.04
CA ARG A 630 -18.77 -6.88 -35.68
C ARG A 630 -19.67 -6.69 -36.90
N ALA A 631 -20.06 -7.81 -37.51
CA ALA A 631 -21.05 -7.81 -38.57
C ALA A 631 -22.23 -6.97 -38.09
N THR A 632 -22.46 -5.83 -38.73
CA THR A 632 -23.64 -5.04 -38.45
C THR A 632 -24.81 -5.99 -38.67
N PRO A 633 -25.81 -6.06 -37.77
CA PRO A 633 -27.02 -6.84 -38.00
C PRO A 633 -27.87 -6.18 -39.09
N SER A 634 -27.26 -5.94 -40.26
CA SER A 634 -27.88 -5.45 -41.47
C SER A 634 -28.72 -6.58 -42.03
N GLY A 635 -29.92 -6.70 -41.47
CA GLY A 635 -30.99 -7.53 -41.98
C GLY A 635 -30.72 -9.02 -41.92
N TRP A 636 -31.40 -9.70 -40.99
CA TRP A 636 -31.86 -11.08 -41.19
C TRP A 636 -32.85 -11.20 -42.37
N GLY A 637 -32.64 -10.43 -43.44
CA GLY A 637 -33.28 -10.60 -44.72
C GLY A 637 -32.79 -11.93 -45.28
N ARG A 638 -33.68 -12.92 -45.24
CA ARG A 638 -33.53 -14.30 -45.69
C ARG A 638 -33.35 -14.38 -47.22
N GLY A 639 -32.40 -13.62 -47.77
CA GLY A 639 -32.01 -13.67 -49.17
C GLY A 639 -30.89 -14.70 -49.32
N LYS A 640 -31.20 -15.86 -49.91
CA LYS A 640 -30.22 -16.86 -50.36
C LYS A 640 -29.41 -16.34 -51.56
N GLY A 641 -28.82 -15.16 -51.45
CA GLY A 641 -27.87 -14.65 -52.42
C GLY A 641 -26.49 -15.21 -52.09
N LYS A 642 -25.91 -16.00 -53.00
CA LYS A 642 -24.47 -16.29 -53.02
C LYS A 642 -23.70 -14.99 -53.34
N GLY A 643 -23.75 -14.02 -52.43
CA GLY A 643 -22.90 -12.85 -52.50
C GLY A 643 -21.48 -13.32 -52.27
N LYS A 644 -20.59 -13.07 -53.24
CA LYS A 644 -19.15 -13.20 -53.05
C LYS A 644 -18.81 -12.54 -51.72
N LYS A 645 -18.26 -13.31 -50.79
CA LYS A 645 -17.53 -12.75 -49.66
C LYS A 645 -16.41 -11.91 -50.26
N GLU A 646 -16.65 -10.63 -50.47
CA GLU A 646 -15.60 -9.66 -50.23
C GLU A 646 -15.33 -9.76 -48.74
N GLU A 647 -14.50 -10.75 -48.38
CA GLU A 647 -13.68 -10.71 -47.18
C GLU A 647 -12.86 -9.45 -47.36
N SER A 648 -13.45 -8.32 -46.95
CA SER A 648 -12.72 -7.08 -46.83
C SER A 648 -11.51 -7.40 -45.99
N GLU A 649 -10.37 -7.04 -46.57
CA GLU A 649 -9.01 -7.16 -46.08
C GLU A 649 -8.90 -6.46 -44.71
N TRP A 650 -9.51 -7.07 -43.70
CA TRP A 650 -9.58 -6.49 -42.38
C TRP A 650 -8.23 -6.74 -41.72
N TYR A 651 -7.59 -5.63 -41.35
CA TYR A 651 -6.19 -5.56 -40.96
C TYR A 651 -5.89 -6.52 -39.80
N GLY A 652 -5.31 -7.68 -40.14
CA GLY A 652 -4.47 -8.46 -39.23
C GLY A 652 -5.02 -9.79 -38.73
N GLY A 653 -6.34 -9.92 -38.56
CA GLY A 653 -6.98 -11.16 -38.10
C GLY A 653 -6.38 -11.79 -36.83
N PRO A 654 -6.57 -13.10 -36.62
CA PRO A 654 -6.04 -13.82 -35.46
C PRO A 654 -4.51 -13.74 -35.31
N ALA A 655 -3.76 -13.64 -36.42
CA ALA A 655 -2.30 -13.56 -36.36
C ALA A 655 -1.80 -12.26 -35.70
N VAL A 656 -2.44 -11.13 -36.01
CA VAL A 656 -2.10 -9.85 -35.36
C VAL A 656 -2.53 -9.86 -33.89
N ALA A 657 -3.69 -10.44 -33.57
CA ALA A 657 -4.10 -10.61 -32.18
C ALA A 657 -3.09 -11.43 -31.35
N GLU A 658 -2.56 -12.54 -31.91
CA GLU A 658 -1.52 -13.36 -31.28
C GLU A 658 -0.26 -12.55 -30.98
N ALA A 659 0.20 -11.72 -31.92
CA ALA A 659 1.38 -10.87 -31.74
C ALA A 659 1.20 -9.85 -30.60
N PHE A 660 0.02 -9.26 -30.47
CA PHE A 660 -0.26 -8.32 -29.38
C PHE A 660 -0.40 -8.99 -28.01
N TYR A 661 -0.98 -10.19 -27.92
CA TYR A 661 -0.97 -10.95 -26.67
C TYR A 661 0.45 -11.37 -26.26
N ALA A 662 1.31 -11.71 -27.22
CA ALA A 662 2.73 -11.96 -26.95
C ALA A 662 3.42 -10.70 -26.39
N LYS A 663 3.18 -9.54 -27.00
CA LYS A 663 3.69 -8.25 -26.51
C LYS A 663 3.17 -7.90 -25.11
N ALA A 664 1.90 -8.19 -24.81
CA ALA A 664 1.35 -8.00 -23.48
C ALA A 664 2.05 -8.87 -22.42
N MET A 665 2.41 -10.11 -22.77
CA MET A 665 3.20 -10.97 -21.88
C MET A 665 4.61 -10.43 -21.66
N GLU A 666 5.26 -9.85 -22.67
CA GLU A 666 6.58 -9.21 -22.55
C GLU A 666 6.55 -8.07 -21.52
N PHE A 667 5.57 -7.17 -21.63
CA PHE A 667 5.39 -6.11 -20.63
C PHE A 667 5.16 -6.66 -19.22
N ALA A 668 4.34 -7.70 -19.08
CA ALA A 668 3.96 -8.25 -17.78
C ALA A 668 5.07 -9.04 -17.07
N LYS A 669 5.97 -9.66 -17.85
CA LYS A 669 7.07 -10.52 -17.34
C LYS A 669 8.14 -9.75 -16.60
N GLY A 670 8.37 -8.51 -17.02
CA GLY A 670 9.40 -7.65 -16.46
C GLY A 670 10.82 -8.20 -16.63
N ASP A 671 11.79 -7.65 -15.87
CA ASP A 671 13.20 -8.04 -15.97
C ASP A 671 13.39 -9.41 -15.32
N GLU A 672 13.39 -10.45 -16.16
CA GLU A 672 13.62 -11.83 -15.78
C GLU A 672 14.96 -11.97 -15.05
N GLY A 673 14.92 -12.14 -13.72
CA GLY A 673 16.00 -12.83 -13.02
C GLY A 673 16.52 -12.25 -11.72
N LYS A 674 15.95 -11.19 -11.13
CA LYS A 674 16.53 -10.62 -9.90
C LYS A 674 15.66 -10.43 -8.66
N SER A 675 14.32 -10.44 -8.72
CA SER A 675 13.55 -10.32 -7.45
C SER A 675 12.08 -10.74 -7.48
N GLY A 676 11.46 -11.08 -8.62
CA GLY A 676 9.99 -11.26 -8.69
C GLY A 676 9.18 -10.01 -8.31
N GLU A 677 9.87 -8.91 -8.02
CA GLU A 677 9.29 -7.64 -7.61
C GLU A 677 8.96 -6.83 -8.87
N GLY A 678 7.67 -6.75 -9.22
CA GLY A 678 7.20 -6.00 -10.38
C GLY A 678 6.57 -6.83 -11.51
N GLU A 679 6.39 -8.13 -11.31
CA GLU A 679 5.60 -8.96 -12.24
C GLU A 679 4.10 -8.62 -12.11
N ASP A 680 3.46 -8.23 -13.22
CA ASP A 680 2.01 -8.10 -13.27
C ASP A 680 1.38 -9.48 -13.51
N VAL A 681 1.28 -10.26 -12.42
CA VAL A 681 0.76 -11.64 -12.46
C VAL A 681 -0.63 -11.69 -13.10
N GLN A 682 -1.48 -10.69 -12.84
CA GLN A 682 -2.83 -10.65 -13.39
C GLN A 682 -2.80 -10.33 -14.89
N GLY A 683 -2.06 -9.30 -15.30
CA GLY A 683 -1.87 -8.97 -16.70
C GLY A 683 -1.26 -10.13 -17.50
N MET A 684 -0.27 -10.82 -16.93
CA MET A 684 0.36 -11.99 -17.54
C MET A 684 -0.63 -13.14 -17.72
N ARG A 685 -1.46 -13.42 -16.70
CA ARG A 685 -2.49 -14.46 -16.79
C ARG A 685 -3.48 -14.16 -17.92
N ILE A 686 -4.00 -12.94 -17.97
CA ILE A 686 -4.96 -12.50 -19.01
C ILE A 686 -4.32 -12.60 -20.40
N ALA A 687 -3.08 -12.11 -20.55
CA ALA A 687 -2.36 -12.14 -21.81
C ALA A 687 -2.09 -13.58 -22.28
N ARG A 688 -1.72 -14.48 -21.35
CA ARG A 688 -1.50 -15.90 -21.65
C ARG A 688 -2.78 -16.60 -22.11
N GLU A 689 -3.88 -16.40 -21.39
CA GLU A 689 -5.19 -16.96 -21.76
C GLU A 689 -5.66 -16.45 -23.13
N GLY A 690 -5.42 -15.16 -23.43
CA GLY A 690 -5.66 -14.57 -24.75
C GLY A 690 -4.81 -15.20 -25.86
N PHE A 691 -3.52 -15.31 -25.61
CA PHE A 691 -2.55 -15.91 -26.53
C PHE A 691 -2.91 -17.35 -26.88
N GLU A 692 -3.14 -18.20 -25.88
CA GLU A 692 -3.48 -19.62 -26.07
C GLU A 692 -4.78 -19.79 -26.86
N ARG A 693 -5.79 -18.96 -26.56
CA ARG A 693 -7.08 -18.97 -27.26
C ARG A 693 -6.94 -18.62 -28.74
N VAL A 694 -6.19 -17.57 -29.08
CA VAL A 694 -6.02 -17.12 -30.47
C VAL A 694 -5.12 -18.07 -31.25
N ARG A 695 -4.04 -18.56 -30.64
CA ARG A 695 -3.13 -19.53 -31.27
C ARG A 695 -3.86 -20.82 -31.68
N GLY A 696 -4.82 -21.28 -30.88
CA GLY A 696 -5.69 -22.40 -31.23
C GLY A 696 -6.48 -22.18 -32.52
N LYS A 697 -6.98 -20.95 -32.75
CA LYS A 697 -7.70 -20.56 -33.98
C LYS A 697 -6.76 -20.57 -35.20
N VAL A 698 -5.58 -19.95 -35.07
CA VAL A 698 -4.56 -19.88 -36.12
C VAL A 698 -4.10 -21.28 -36.56
N LEU A 699 -3.90 -22.19 -35.61
CA LEU A 699 -3.50 -23.57 -35.91
C LEU A 699 -4.65 -24.42 -36.50
N GLY A 700 -5.89 -24.12 -36.12
CA GLY A 700 -7.09 -24.79 -36.66
C GLY A 700 -7.30 -24.50 -38.14
N GLU A 701 -7.13 -23.25 -38.58
CA GLU A 701 -7.27 -22.85 -39.98
C GLU A 701 -6.26 -23.55 -40.91
N LYS A 702 -5.02 -23.76 -40.43
CA LYS A 702 -3.98 -24.46 -41.17
C LYS A 702 -4.26 -25.95 -41.38
N LYS A 703 -5.09 -26.57 -40.54
CA LYS A 703 -5.46 -27.99 -40.68
C LYS A 703 -6.62 -28.23 -41.63
N GLY A 704 -7.44 -27.23 -41.94
CA GLY A 704 -8.58 -27.35 -42.84
C GLY A 704 -8.30 -27.00 -44.31
N THR A 705 -7.06 -26.61 -44.63
CA THR A 705 -6.61 -26.17 -45.96
C THR A 705 -5.66 -27.16 -46.64
N VAL A 706 -5.45 -28.34 -46.04
CA VAL A 706 -4.75 -29.49 -46.63
C VAL A 706 -5.79 -30.53 -47.01
#